data_AF-A0A927TD93-F1
#
_entry.id   AF-A0A927TD93-F1
#
_cell.length_a   1.000
_cell.length_b   1.000
_cell.length_c   1.000
_cell.angle_alpha   90.00
_cell.angle_beta   90.00
_cell.angle_gamma   90.00
#
_symmetry.space_group_name_H-M   'P 1'
#
loop_
_entity.id
_entity.type
_entity.pdbx_description
1 polymer ?
#
loop_
_entity_poly.entity_id
_entity_poly.type
_entity_poly.pdbx_seq_one_letter_code
_entity_poly.pdbx_strand_id
1 'polypeptide(L)'
;MKKFGRKVLSVVLTLATVFTTIGLIPEPVHAAAVEPESGNIYYIKNKNSGKYLTVEGDSASDGANVIQSTGTGSLGQRWILEQNSNGTYRLHPATDMTGGISLDVANGSTSGGANIQIWSNNSASAQNFGITASGDGYVITTEVTGHASCLDVLNMSTESGANVIQWTNNATANQIWYFEEASWPSSGSSSSSSSSSGSSSSSGSSTSTSTTSDTSNASYIEEGWYYIKNVNSNKYLQVENNSGYAGANVNQGTGTGVSGQKWYVDNVGDGYYVLKNGLGDYNLDVYGWGTADGTNIGIWDANGLDCQQFKFYEASSGKYAIMTKLTSDEKCLDVYNISTDDGANVCQWSYWGGNGQLWILESVGGSSSGSSSGGSSDSGSSSSSVSSAIDADGYPDQLMTFVSTSDGKYVTAGSSAVSSNGTGSTANRWKIVKKGSDYYQIINASNGKALAPASNSATSGASVVTNSVASNNAQYWKITAVKTDCNGDNLNYKIVNYANTNLALTLSGSSYVLSTYSGSATQCFRFNAYGAEGFAGYSKNMSGSEKASVTGGVLGDVVYVSSTSSLQSYASGSTPYTIVINSNISESALTKVTVGKNKTFIGKFGSGTLSNIHFRCISSSGNVIFKNITFKHDASKNENDDIQMYISNGNNFWVDHCTFSGHSSMTDSDVDKHMYVGLKADFVSVTGCYFGGHKYGLILGYPNEDGVGTYSGYPRMTIANNYFYNNYTRAPGLMRYGYFHCYNNFIYGFNLGYTPYTGCNIYSEKNYFDKGSYSGKVVDDKGVGAFTDSGSVLSSSVSNLATAATSWRPSTNYSYATRSASDAKTWAQNYTGAQSSKITYAID
;
A
#
# COMPACT_ATOMS: atom_id res chain seq x y z
N MET A 1 -85.49 -7.55 -23.89
CA MET A 1 -85.15 -8.27 -22.63
C MET A 1 -83.63 -8.41 -22.61
N LYS A 2 -82.80 -8.01 -21.65
CA LYS A 2 -82.73 -7.14 -20.46
C LYS A 2 -81.20 -6.92 -20.31
N LYS A 3 -80.58 -5.78 -20.00
CA LYS A 3 -80.88 -4.34 -20.01
C LYS A 3 -79.50 -3.63 -19.91
N PHE A 4 -79.28 -2.62 -20.76
CA PHE A 4 -78.62 -1.31 -20.54
C PHE A 4 -77.20 -1.23 -19.93
N GLY A 5 -76.25 -0.43 -20.40
CA GLY A 5 -76.32 0.78 -21.22
C GLY A 5 -76.06 2.05 -20.39
N ARG A 6 -75.08 2.84 -20.86
CA ARG A 6 -74.93 4.31 -20.77
C ARG A 6 -74.14 4.98 -19.61
N LYS A 7 -73.20 5.81 -20.09
CA LYS A 7 -73.01 7.26 -19.84
C LYS A 7 -72.25 7.71 -18.59
N VAL A 8 -71.10 8.32 -18.92
CA VAL A 8 -70.49 9.54 -18.39
C VAL A 8 -71.48 10.49 -17.68
N LEU A 9 -71.14 10.88 -16.45
CA LEU A 9 -71.49 12.17 -15.86
C LEU A 9 -70.41 12.58 -14.84
N SER A 10 -69.93 13.82 -14.98
CA SER A 10 -68.96 14.49 -14.12
C SER A 10 -69.41 14.62 -12.66
N VAL A 11 -68.47 14.43 -11.73
CA VAL A 11 -68.51 15.09 -10.41
C VAL A 11 -67.20 15.85 -10.25
N VAL A 12 -67.34 17.17 -10.09
CA VAL A 12 -66.31 18.09 -9.67
C VAL A 12 -66.01 17.81 -8.20
N LEU A 13 -64.75 17.53 -7.85
CA LEU A 13 -64.28 17.62 -6.46
C LEU A 13 -62.96 18.40 -6.43
N THR A 14 -62.99 19.46 -5.66
CA THR A 14 -61.97 20.50 -5.49
C THR A 14 -60.62 19.92 -5.07
N LEU A 15 -59.56 20.18 -5.85
CA LEU A 15 -58.18 19.94 -5.42
C LEU A 15 -57.83 20.94 -4.30
N ALA A 16 -57.65 20.44 -3.08
CA ALA A 16 -56.84 21.09 -2.07
C ALA A 16 -55.46 20.43 -2.08
N THR A 17 -54.49 21.11 -2.67
CA THR A 17 -53.09 20.70 -2.69
C THR A 17 -52.50 20.89 -1.30
N VAL A 18 -52.35 19.81 -0.53
CA VAL A 18 -51.44 19.77 0.62
C VAL A 18 -50.15 19.12 0.13
N PHE A 19 -49.14 19.93 -0.14
CA PHE A 19 -47.76 19.44 -0.23
C PHE A 19 -47.31 19.10 1.20
N THR A 20 -47.52 17.86 1.62
CA THR A 20 -46.65 17.25 2.62
C THR A 20 -45.39 16.81 1.89
N THR A 21 -44.31 17.55 2.09
CA THR A 21 -42.95 17.10 1.84
C THR A 21 -42.70 15.85 2.68
N ILE A 22 -42.98 14.67 2.11
CA ILE A 22 -42.33 13.44 2.57
C ILE A 22 -40.89 13.60 2.12
N GLY A 23 -40.01 13.92 3.07
CA GLY A 23 -38.58 13.77 2.87
C GLY A 23 -38.34 12.30 2.56
N LEU A 24 -38.10 11.99 1.30
CA LEU A 24 -37.44 10.75 0.91
C LEU A 24 -36.05 10.80 1.56
N ILE A 25 -35.92 10.15 2.70
CA ILE A 25 -34.63 9.70 3.19
C ILE A 25 -34.11 8.76 2.08
N PRO A 26 -32.94 9.00 1.48
CA PRO A 26 -32.39 8.02 0.55
C PRO A 26 -32.15 6.74 1.35
N GLU A 27 -32.83 5.65 0.97
CA GLU A 27 -32.37 4.33 1.38
C GLU A 27 -30.92 4.18 0.88
N PRO A 28 -30.00 3.65 1.71
CA PRO A 28 -28.66 3.35 1.23
C PRO A 28 -28.78 2.40 0.04
N VAL A 29 -28.15 2.75 -1.07
CA VAL A 29 -28.10 1.87 -2.24
C VAL A 29 -27.22 0.68 -1.87
N HIS A 30 -27.83 -0.43 -1.41
CA HIS A 30 -27.10 -1.64 -1.04
C HIS A 30 -26.69 -2.48 -2.27
N ALA A 31 -25.51 -3.10 -2.18
CA ALA A 31 -24.89 -3.90 -3.24
C ALA A 31 -25.65 -5.22 -3.51
N ALA A 32 -25.40 -5.83 -4.68
CA ALA A 32 -25.95 -7.12 -5.04
C ALA A 32 -25.39 -8.25 -4.15
N ALA A 33 -26.16 -9.34 -3.98
CA ALA A 33 -25.68 -10.53 -3.29
C ALA A 33 -24.45 -11.12 -4.00
N VAL A 34 -23.42 -11.50 -3.24
CA VAL A 34 -22.15 -12.04 -3.73
C VAL A 34 -21.79 -13.37 -3.07
N GLU A 35 -20.79 -14.06 -3.62
CA GLU A 35 -20.20 -15.23 -2.98
C GLU A 35 -19.41 -14.80 -1.73
N PRO A 36 -19.60 -15.45 -0.56
CA PRO A 36 -18.89 -15.12 0.66
C PRO A 36 -17.43 -15.58 0.58
N GLU A 37 -16.50 -14.64 0.77
CA GLU A 37 -15.05 -14.86 0.73
C GLU A 37 -14.41 -14.50 2.07
N SER A 38 -13.40 -15.28 2.48
CA SER A 38 -12.62 -14.99 3.68
C SER A 38 -11.86 -13.66 3.56
N GLY A 39 -11.78 -12.91 4.66
CA GLY A 39 -11.07 -11.63 4.75
C GLY A 39 -11.90 -10.41 4.34
N ASN A 40 -13.16 -10.61 3.94
CA ASN A 40 -14.09 -9.52 3.58
C ASN A 40 -15.13 -9.29 4.69
N ILE A 41 -15.81 -8.14 4.62
CA ILE A 41 -16.88 -7.72 5.53
C ILE A 41 -18.22 -7.66 4.81
N TYR A 42 -19.27 -8.20 5.42
CA TYR A 42 -20.57 -8.38 4.80
C TYR A 42 -21.72 -7.93 5.69
N TYR A 43 -22.78 -7.44 5.07
CA TYR A 43 -24.12 -7.51 5.62
C TYR A 43 -24.71 -8.90 5.29
N ILE A 44 -25.30 -9.57 6.29
CA ILE A 44 -25.87 -10.92 6.12
C ILE A 44 -27.39 -10.82 6.23
N LYS A 45 -28.11 -11.01 5.13
CA LYS A 45 -29.55 -10.69 5.00
C LYS A 45 -30.41 -11.93 4.88
N ASN A 46 -31.43 -12.05 5.74
CA ASN A 46 -32.35 -13.16 5.73
C ASN A 46 -33.30 -13.09 4.53
N LYS A 47 -33.48 -14.22 3.84
CA LYS A 47 -34.33 -14.33 2.64
C LYS A 47 -35.82 -14.14 2.94
N ASN A 48 -36.32 -14.63 4.08
CA ASN A 48 -37.75 -14.55 4.41
C ASN A 48 -38.19 -13.13 4.75
N SER A 49 -37.38 -12.40 5.51
CA SER A 49 -37.74 -11.09 6.06
C SER A 49 -37.09 -9.89 5.37
N GLY A 50 -36.01 -10.10 4.61
CA GLY A 50 -35.17 -9.04 4.06
C GLY A 50 -34.36 -8.27 5.12
N LYS A 51 -34.29 -8.75 6.37
CA LYS A 51 -33.58 -8.10 7.49
C LYS A 51 -32.20 -8.71 7.74
N TYR A 52 -31.35 -8.00 8.48
CA TYR A 52 -29.94 -8.34 8.64
C TYR A 52 -29.63 -9.02 9.98
N LEU A 53 -28.70 -9.97 9.95
CA LEU A 53 -28.10 -10.57 11.14
C LEU A 53 -27.40 -9.46 11.94
N THR A 54 -27.85 -9.23 13.17
CA THR A 54 -27.50 -8.04 13.95
C THR A 54 -27.13 -8.42 15.38
N VAL A 55 -26.00 -7.95 15.88
CA VAL A 55 -25.71 -7.96 17.32
C VAL A 55 -26.61 -6.94 18.01
N GLU A 56 -27.41 -7.39 18.97
CA GLU A 56 -28.35 -6.53 19.68
C GLU A 56 -27.62 -5.37 20.38
N GLY A 57 -28.04 -4.14 20.06
CA GLY A 57 -27.47 -2.92 20.63
C GLY A 57 -26.05 -2.56 20.16
N ASP A 58 -25.56 -3.16 19.06
CA ASP A 58 -24.16 -3.01 18.59
C ASP A 58 -23.13 -3.34 19.70
N SER A 59 -23.49 -4.27 20.61
CA SER A 59 -22.63 -4.66 21.73
C SER A 59 -21.35 -5.37 21.27
N ALA A 60 -20.30 -5.25 22.08
CA ALA A 60 -19.06 -6.02 21.96
C ALA A 60 -18.78 -6.87 23.22
N SER A 61 -19.81 -7.11 24.04
CA SER A 61 -19.69 -7.89 25.28
C SER A 61 -20.07 -9.35 25.07
N ASP A 62 -19.36 -10.26 25.74
CA ASP A 62 -19.68 -11.69 25.80
C ASP A 62 -21.15 -11.92 26.17
N GLY A 63 -21.81 -12.78 25.41
CA GLY A 63 -23.21 -13.16 25.61
C GLY A 63 -24.22 -12.18 25.04
N ALA A 64 -23.79 -11.13 24.34
CA ALA A 64 -24.73 -10.26 23.64
C ALA A 64 -25.48 -11.05 22.56
N ASN A 65 -26.79 -10.84 22.51
CA ASN A 65 -27.69 -11.62 21.69
C ASN A 65 -27.56 -11.27 20.20
N VAL A 66 -27.83 -12.23 19.32
CA VAL A 66 -27.90 -12.00 17.86
C VAL A 66 -29.33 -12.17 17.37
N ILE A 67 -29.85 -11.11 16.75
CA ILE A 67 -31.22 -10.98 16.26
C ILE A 67 -31.23 -10.70 14.75
N GLN A 68 -32.42 -10.71 14.14
CA GLN A 68 -32.59 -10.00 12.86
C GLN A 68 -33.09 -8.56 13.10
N SER A 69 -32.60 -7.59 12.34
CA SER A 69 -33.06 -6.20 12.43
C SER A 69 -33.10 -5.50 11.07
N THR A 70 -33.90 -4.44 10.96
CA THR A 70 -33.94 -3.57 9.77
C THR A 70 -32.55 -2.97 9.51
N GLY A 71 -32.14 -2.86 8.23
CA GLY A 71 -30.82 -2.35 7.85
C GLY A 71 -30.64 -0.88 8.23
N THR A 72 -29.67 -0.60 9.10
CA THR A 72 -29.24 0.75 9.50
C THR A 72 -27.82 1.05 9.03
N GLY A 73 -27.07 0.01 8.64
CA GLY A 73 -25.66 0.10 8.33
C GLY A 73 -24.77 0.16 9.56
N SER A 74 -25.28 -0.13 10.76
CA SER A 74 -24.50 -0.09 12.00
C SER A 74 -23.41 -1.16 12.07
N LEU A 75 -22.48 -1.03 13.02
CA LEU A 75 -21.36 -1.96 13.16
C LEU A 75 -21.81 -3.37 13.53
N GLY A 76 -22.83 -3.52 14.36
CA GLY A 76 -23.39 -4.81 14.75
C GLY A 76 -24.11 -5.55 13.62
N GLN A 77 -24.31 -4.90 12.46
CA GLN A 77 -24.88 -5.52 11.25
C GLN A 77 -23.83 -6.00 10.24
N ARG A 78 -22.55 -5.70 10.51
CA ARG A 78 -21.44 -6.01 9.61
C ARG A 78 -20.62 -7.16 10.20
N TRP A 79 -20.33 -8.15 9.38
CA TRP A 79 -19.68 -9.39 9.79
C TRP A 79 -18.46 -9.66 8.93
N ILE A 80 -17.32 -9.84 9.58
CA ILE A 80 -16.04 -10.18 8.94
C ILE A 80 -15.94 -11.70 8.90
N LEU A 81 -15.68 -12.27 7.71
CA LEU A 81 -15.53 -13.71 7.54
C LEU A 81 -14.06 -14.12 7.65
N GLU A 82 -13.74 -15.08 8.51
CA GLU A 82 -12.42 -15.72 8.60
C GLU A 82 -12.56 -17.21 8.32
N GLN A 83 -11.93 -17.73 7.26
CA GLN A 83 -11.96 -19.15 6.96
C GLN A 83 -10.93 -19.92 7.79
N ASN A 84 -11.40 -20.90 8.54
CA ASN A 84 -10.58 -21.86 9.26
C ASN A 84 -9.89 -22.83 8.29
N SER A 85 -8.79 -23.43 8.72
CA SER A 85 -8.02 -24.40 7.92
C SER A 85 -8.81 -25.64 7.47
N ASN A 86 -9.90 -25.98 8.16
CA ASN A 86 -10.80 -27.07 7.81
C ASN A 86 -11.93 -26.67 6.84
N GLY A 87 -11.95 -25.43 6.36
CA GLY A 87 -12.93 -24.90 5.41
C GLY A 87 -14.20 -24.33 6.05
N THR A 88 -14.38 -24.44 7.37
CA THR A 88 -15.42 -23.70 8.11
C THR A 88 -15.04 -22.22 8.27
N TYR A 89 -15.95 -21.40 8.76
CA TYR A 89 -15.76 -19.95 8.95
C TYR A 89 -16.00 -19.55 10.41
N ARG A 90 -15.24 -18.57 10.88
CA ARG A 90 -15.63 -17.69 11.99
C ARG A 90 -16.21 -16.40 11.43
N LEU A 91 -17.18 -15.85 12.14
CA LEU A 91 -17.85 -14.61 11.77
C LEU A 91 -17.66 -13.61 12.91
N HIS A 92 -16.85 -12.58 12.70
CA HIS A 92 -16.59 -11.54 13.69
C HIS A 92 -17.53 -10.36 13.48
N PRO A 93 -18.24 -9.88 14.50
CA PRO A 93 -19.01 -8.64 14.38
C PRO A 93 -18.06 -7.45 14.26
N ALA A 94 -18.38 -6.47 13.43
CA ALA A 94 -17.55 -5.28 13.26
C ALA A 94 -17.62 -4.29 14.45
N THR A 95 -18.35 -4.65 15.52
CA THR A 95 -18.30 -3.97 16.83
C THR A 95 -16.99 -4.25 17.56
N ASP A 96 -16.25 -5.28 17.15
CA ASP A 96 -14.87 -5.55 17.55
C ASP A 96 -13.99 -5.82 16.32
N MET A 97 -13.15 -4.85 16.00
CA MET A 97 -12.22 -4.91 14.87
C MET A 97 -10.90 -5.63 15.18
N THR A 98 -10.71 -6.10 16.41
CA THR A 98 -9.53 -6.90 16.80
C THR A 98 -9.66 -8.36 16.40
N GLY A 99 -10.87 -8.80 16.04
CA GLY A 99 -11.20 -10.21 15.81
C GLY A 99 -11.19 -11.03 17.08
N GLY A 100 -11.33 -10.41 18.26
CA GLY A 100 -11.28 -11.06 19.57
C GLY A 100 -12.59 -11.72 20.01
N ILE A 101 -13.72 -11.36 19.40
CA ILE A 101 -15.04 -11.98 19.58
C ILE A 101 -15.58 -12.57 18.27
N SER A 102 -16.42 -13.60 18.36
CA SER A 102 -17.06 -14.27 17.22
C SER A 102 -18.52 -14.59 17.52
N LEU A 103 -19.29 -14.80 16.45
CA LEU A 103 -20.56 -15.50 16.49
C LEU A 103 -20.40 -16.85 17.21
N ASP A 104 -21.35 -17.22 18.07
CA ASP A 104 -21.23 -18.35 18.97
C ASP A 104 -22.59 -19.02 19.23
N VAL A 105 -22.60 -20.36 19.31
CA VAL A 105 -23.75 -21.12 19.82
C VAL A 105 -23.66 -21.20 21.33
N ALA A 106 -24.62 -20.60 22.03
CA ALA A 106 -24.55 -20.43 23.47
C ALA A 106 -24.32 -21.74 24.23
N ASN A 107 -23.32 -21.73 25.12
CA ASN A 107 -22.85 -22.87 25.92
C ASN A 107 -22.35 -24.06 25.09
N GLY A 108 -22.05 -23.89 23.80
CA GLY A 108 -21.71 -25.00 22.90
C GLY A 108 -22.81 -26.07 22.82
N SER A 109 -24.07 -25.66 23.01
CA SER A 109 -25.19 -26.59 23.04
C SER A 109 -25.41 -27.23 21.66
N THR A 110 -25.82 -28.51 21.66
CA THR A 110 -26.27 -29.21 20.44
C THR A 110 -27.79 -29.30 20.32
N SER A 111 -28.54 -28.70 21.25
CA SER A 111 -30.00 -28.73 21.24
C SER A 111 -30.58 -27.73 20.24
N GLY A 112 -31.63 -28.14 19.53
CA GLY A 112 -32.45 -27.21 18.73
C GLY A 112 -33.08 -26.16 19.65
N GLY A 113 -32.97 -24.89 19.25
CA GLY A 113 -33.42 -23.74 20.04
C GLY A 113 -32.33 -23.09 20.88
N ALA A 114 -31.08 -23.59 20.82
CA ALA A 114 -29.96 -22.91 21.45
C ALA A 114 -29.77 -21.51 20.85
N ASN A 115 -29.43 -20.55 21.71
CA ASN A 115 -29.29 -19.16 21.31
C ASN A 115 -28.03 -18.93 20.45
N ILE A 116 -28.12 -18.01 19.50
CA ILE A 116 -26.94 -17.46 18.82
C ILE A 116 -26.56 -16.14 19.49
N GLN A 117 -25.30 -16.03 19.89
CA GLN A 117 -24.76 -14.88 20.60
C GLN A 117 -23.40 -14.50 20.00
N ILE A 118 -22.76 -13.47 20.55
CA ILE A 118 -21.33 -13.23 20.37
C ILE A 118 -20.57 -13.60 21.64
N TRP A 119 -19.35 -14.12 21.49
CA TRP A 119 -18.51 -14.53 22.59
C TRP A 119 -17.02 -14.41 22.25
N SER A 120 -16.18 -14.15 23.24
CA SER A 120 -14.72 -14.13 23.14
C SER A 120 -14.19 -15.39 22.49
N ASN A 121 -13.24 -15.24 21.56
CA ASN A 121 -12.68 -16.35 20.82
C ASN A 121 -12.06 -17.38 21.75
N ASN A 122 -12.54 -18.61 21.68
CA ASN A 122 -12.08 -19.72 22.53
C ASN A 122 -11.72 -20.97 21.72
N SER A 123 -11.72 -20.86 20.39
CA SER A 123 -11.42 -21.95 19.44
C SER A 123 -12.38 -23.15 19.51
N ALA A 124 -13.53 -23.05 20.19
CA ALA A 124 -14.52 -24.11 20.25
C ALA A 124 -15.30 -24.25 18.93
N SER A 125 -15.81 -25.45 18.66
CA SER A 125 -16.70 -25.70 17.51
C SER A 125 -18.02 -24.93 17.56
N ALA A 126 -18.36 -24.35 18.72
CA ALA A 126 -19.49 -23.44 18.88
C ALA A 126 -19.34 -22.13 18.09
N GLN A 127 -18.10 -21.76 17.73
CA GLN A 127 -17.75 -20.52 17.00
C GLN A 127 -17.41 -20.76 15.52
N ASN A 128 -17.55 -21.99 15.05
CA ASN A 128 -17.21 -22.38 13.68
C ASN A 128 -18.49 -22.73 12.91
N PHE A 129 -18.61 -22.20 11.70
CA PHE A 129 -19.82 -22.30 10.88
C PHE A 129 -19.50 -22.75 9.46
N GLY A 130 -20.30 -23.66 8.91
CA GLY A 130 -20.23 -24.00 7.49
C GLY A 130 -21.14 -23.08 6.68
N ILE A 131 -20.63 -22.42 5.65
CA ILE A 131 -21.44 -21.61 4.73
C ILE A 131 -21.65 -22.41 3.46
N THR A 132 -22.88 -22.85 3.19
CA THR A 132 -23.20 -23.76 2.08
C THR A 132 -24.31 -23.19 1.21
N ALA A 133 -24.10 -23.18 -0.10
CA ALA A 133 -25.10 -22.70 -1.06
C ALA A 133 -26.41 -23.50 -0.96
N SER A 134 -27.54 -22.79 -0.94
CA SER A 134 -28.89 -23.35 -0.84
C SER A 134 -29.87 -22.48 -1.62
N GLY A 135 -30.27 -22.96 -2.81
CA GLY A 135 -31.05 -22.16 -3.75
C GLY A 135 -30.23 -20.98 -4.30
N ASP A 136 -30.75 -19.77 -4.14
CA ASP A 136 -30.13 -18.50 -4.55
C ASP A 136 -29.38 -17.80 -3.40
N GLY A 137 -29.30 -18.41 -2.21
CA GLY A 137 -28.56 -17.89 -1.06
C GLY A 137 -27.76 -18.99 -0.36
N TYR A 138 -27.50 -18.81 0.93
CA TYR A 138 -26.64 -19.70 1.71
C TYR A 138 -27.31 -20.09 3.04
N VAL A 139 -27.06 -21.32 3.49
CA VAL A 139 -27.33 -21.74 4.87
C VAL A 139 -26.03 -21.65 5.66
N ILE A 140 -26.09 -21.10 6.88
CA ILE A 140 -24.96 -20.99 7.81
C ILE A 140 -25.13 -22.06 8.90
N THR A 141 -24.45 -23.20 8.73
CA THR A 141 -24.57 -24.41 9.57
C THR A 141 -23.65 -24.37 10.78
N THR A 142 -24.04 -24.96 11.91
CA THR A 142 -23.25 -24.95 13.15
C THR A 142 -22.35 -26.17 13.26
N GLU A 143 -21.03 -25.99 13.40
CA GLU A 143 -20.07 -27.11 13.52
C GLU A 143 -20.30 -27.91 14.81
N VAL A 144 -20.76 -27.26 15.89
CA VAL A 144 -21.04 -27.94 17.18
C VAL A 144 -22.09 -29.06 17.06
N THR A 145 -22.98 -29.00 16.06
CA THR A 145 -23.95 -30.07 15.76
C THR A 145 -23.49 -31.01 14.64
N GLY A 146 -22.24 -30.92 14.20
CA GLY A 146 -21.74 -31.61 13.01
C GLY A 146 -22.44 -31.12 11.73
N HIS A 147 -22.82 -29.85 11.69
CA HIS A 147 -23.57 -29.21 10.61
C HIS A 147 -25.02 -29.72 10.43
N ALA A 148 -25.60 -30.38 11.43
CA ALA A 148 -27.01 -30.82 11.40
C ALA A 148 -28.01 -29.67 11.64
N SER A 149 -27.57 -28.59 12.30
CA SER A 149 -28.35 -27.38 12.55
C SER A 149 -27.73 -26.15 11.87
N CYS A 150 -28.49 -25.07 11.77
CA CYS A 150 -28.08 -23.80 11.16
C CYS A 150 -28.69 -22.60 11.86
N LEU A 151 -28.22 -21.39 11.52
CA LEU A 151 -28.85 -20.14 11.95
C LEU A 151 -30.28 -20.03 11.39
N ASP A 152 -31.24 -19.91 12.31
CA ASP A 152 -32.68 -19.88 12.06
C ASP A 152 -33.32 -18.67 12.77
N VAL A 153 -34.08 -17.87 12.02
CA VAL A 153 -34.93 -16.83 12.63
C VAL A 153 -36.17 -17.48 13.23
N LEU A 154 -36.28 -17.40 14.56
CA LEU A 154 -37.29 -18.09 15.36
C LEU A 154 -38.72 -17.84 14.84
N ASN A 155 -39.49 -18.93 14.72
CA ASN A 155 -40.88 -18.95 14.26
C ASN A 155 -41.10 -18.35 12.85
N MET A 156 -40.06 -18.32 12.01
CA MET A 156 -40.09 -17.67 10.69
C MET A 156 -40.54 -16.20 10.75
N SER A 157 -40.31 -15.54 11.89
CA SER A 157 -40.75 -14.17 12.09
C SER A 157 -40.14 -13.24 11.05
N THR A 158 -40.90 -12.24 10.62
CA THR A 158 -40.41 -11.15 9.77
C THR A 158 -40.22 -9.85 10.55
N GLU A 159 -40.45 -9.86 11.86
CA GLU A 159 -40.32 -8.69 12.74
C GLU A 159 -38.86 -8.36 13.06
N SER A 160 -38.56 -7.06 13.22
CA SER A 160 -37.28 -6.59 13.74
C SER A 160 -37.16 -6.95 15.22
N GLY A 161 -35.99 -7.44 15.66
CA GLY A 161 -35.81 -7.95 17.03
C GLY A 161 -36.16 -9.43 17.21
N ALA A 162 -36.59 -10.13 16.15
CA ALA A 162 -36.80 -11.57 16.26
C ALA A 162 -35.47 -12.30 16.48
N ASN A 163 -35.47 -13.25 17.41
CA ASN A 163 -34.27 -13.95 17.83
C ASN A 163 -33.71 -14.86 16.73
N VAL A 164 -32.38 -14.97 16.67
CA VAL A 164 -31.70 -15.97 15.85
C VAL A 164 -31.21 -17.10 16.75
N ILE A 165 -31.62 -18.31 16.42
CA ILE A 165 -31.31 -19.52 17.17
C ILE A 165 -30.61 -20.53 16.26
N GLN A 166 -30.01 -21.58 16.82
CA GLN A 166 -29.74 -22.77 16.03
C GLN A 166 -30.99 -23.63 15.95
N TRP A 167 -31.33 -24.12 14.76
CA TRP A 167 -32.40 -25.09 14.58
C TRP A 167 -32.02 -26.12 13.52
N THR A 168 -32.75 -27.25 13.49
CA THR A 168 -32.55 -28.29 12.49
C THR A 168 -32.58 -27.71 11.09
N ASN A 169 -31.53 -27.97 10.31
CA ASN A 169 -31.40 -27.48 8.94
C ASN A 169 -32.44 -28.14 8.04
N ASN A 170 -33.44 -27.37 7.63
CA ASN A 170 -34.50 -27.77 6.72
C ASN A 170 -34.57 -26.87 5.47
N ALA A 171 -33.62 -25.93 5.34
CA ALA A 171 -33.46 -24.99 4.23
C ALA A 171 -34.73 -24.16 3.92
N THR A 172 -35.56 -23.86 4.92
CA THR A 172 -36.67 -22.92 4.76
C THR A 172 -36.16 -21.48 4.62
N ALA A 173 -37.01 -20.57 4.11
CA ALA A 173 -36.59 -19.21 3.79
C ALA A 173 -36.02 -18.42 4.98
N ASN A 174 -36.44 -18.72 6.22
CA ASN A 174 -35.91 -18.11 7.44
C ASN A 174 -34.52 -18.64 7.85
N GLN A 175 -33.99 -19.65 7.15
CA GLN A 175 -32.64 -20.22 7.31
C GLN A 175 -31.70 -19.88 6.15
N ILE A 176 -32.20 -19.18 5.12
CA ILE A 176 -31.41 -18.79 3.94
C ILE A 176 -30.99 -17.33 4.07
N TRP A 177 -29.71 -17.08 3.79
CA TRP A 177 -29.06 -15.78 3.93
C TRP A 177 -28.36 -15.36 2.64
N TYR A 178 -28.44 -14.08 2.31
CA TYR A 178 -27.66 -13.44 1.26
C TYR A 178 -26.50 -12.66 1.88
N PHE A 179 -25.32 -12.70 1.25
CA PHE A 179 -24.17 -11.88 1.63
C PHE A 179 -24.11 -10.67 0.71
N GLU A 180 -24.23 -9.48 1.28
CA GLU A 180 -24.06 -8.20 0.58
C GLU A 180 -22.75 -7.57 1.08
N GLU A 181 -21.85 -7.15 0.19
CA GLU A 181 -20.59 -6.52 0.63
C GLU A 181 -20.88 -5.28 1.49
N ALA A 182 -20.20 -5.19 2.63
CA ALA A 182 -20.24 -4.03 3.51
C ALA A 182 -18.94 -3.22 3.35
N SER A 183 -18.99 -1.95 3.72
CA SER A 183 -17.78 -1.17 3.90
C SER A 183 -17.18 -1.46 5.28
N TRP A 184 -15.85 -1.51 5.36
CA TRP A 184 -15.14 -1.53 6.64
C TRP A 184 -15.57 -0.31 7.50
N PRO A 185 -15.66 -0.45 8.83
CA PRO A 185 -15.94 0.67 9.73
C PRO A 185 -14.94 1.80 9.54
N SER A 186 -15.41 2.98 9.17
CA SER A 186 -14.66 4.23 9.33
C SER A 186 -14.77 4.67 10.78
N SER A 187 -13.67 4.95 11.46
CA SER A 187 -13.67 5.32 12.89
C SER A 187 -14.36 6.67 13.11
N GLY A 188 -15.66 6.65 13.42
CA GLY A 188 -16.48 7.81 13.73
C GLY A 188 -17.57 7.44 14.72
N SER A 189 -17.60 8.14 15.86
CA SER A 189 -18.62 7.99 16.90
C SER A 189 -19.72 9.04 16.69
N SER A 190 -20.96 8.57 16.62
CA SER A 190 -22.15 9.37 16.78
C SER A 190 -22.60 9.27 18.25
N SER A 191 -22.97 10.40 18.87
CA SER A 191 -23.82 10.36 20.06
C SER A 191 -25.03 11.26 19.86
N SER A 192 -26.18 10.65 20.11
CA SER A 192 -27.53 11.14 19.99
C SER A 192 -27.89 12.02 21.19
N SER A 193 -28.53 13.15 20.89
CA SER A 193 -28.96 14.16 21.84
C SER A 193 -30.26 13.76 22.55
N SER A 194 -30.26 13.88 23.88
CA SER A 194 -31.45 13.95 24.71
C SER A 194 -31.82 15.41 24.96
N SER A 195 -33.12 15.70 24.83
CA SER A 195 -33.72 17.02 24.82
C SER A 195 -33.88 17.62 26.22
N SER A 196 -33.58 18.92 26.36
CA SER A 196 -34.23 19.75 27.36
C SER A 196 -34.29 21.22 26.91
N SER A 197 -35.39 21.84 27.33
CA SER A 197 -36.04 23.03 26.78
C SER A 197 -35.49 24.33 27.38
N GLY A 198 -35.44 25.40 26.59
CA GLY A 198 -35.20 26.77 27.08
C GLY A 198 -35.53 27.82 26.03
N SER A 199 -36.71 28.45 26.17
CA SER A 199 -37.20 29.54 25.33
C SER A 199 -36.64 30.89 25.76
N SER A 200 -36.26 31.75 24.80
CA SER A 200 -36.56 33.19 24.87
C SER A 200 -36.31 33.91 23.54
N SER A 201 -37.24 34.82 23.26
CA SER A 201 -37.52 35.58 22.04
C SER A 201 -36.83 36.94 21.95
N SER A 202 -36.51 37.40 20.72
CA SER A 202 -36.76 38.75 20.14
C SER A 202 -35.86 38.96 18.89
N SER A 203 -36.38 38.90 17.65
CA SER A 203 -37.02 39.94 16.83
C SER A 203 -36.13 41.14 16.40
N GLY A 204 -35.81 41.26 15.10
CA GLY A 204 -35.31 42.51 14.50
C GLY A 204 -34.53 42.48 13.17
N SER A 205 -35.18 42.15 12.05
CA SER A 205 -35.02 42.64 10.65
C SER A 205 -33.64 42.95 9.99
N SER A 206 -33.28 42.07 9.02
CA SER A 206 -32.81 42.30 7.64
C SER A 206 -31.74 43.35 7.28
N THR A 207 -30.60 42.91 6.75
CA THR A 207 -30.13 43.09 5.34
C THR A 207 -28.93 42.14 5.08
N SER A 208 -28.86 41.60 3.87
CA SER A 208 -27.90 40.62 3.33
C SER A 208 -26.41 40.96 3.49
N THR A 209 -25.59 39.94 3.83
CA THR A 209 -24.30 39.49 3.24
C THR A 209 -23.42 38.83 4.32
N SER A 210 -22.66 37.81 3.92
CA SER A 210 -21.54 37.16 4.64
C SER A 210 -21.86 35.92 5.48
N THR A 211 -21.78 34.79 4.78
CA THR A 211 -21.33 33.48 5.26
C THR A 211 -19.98 33.57 5.99
N THR A 212 -19.91 33.02 7.19
CA THR A 212 -18.74 32.41 7.86
C THR A 212 -19.32 31.46 8.92
N SER A 213 -18.91 30.22 9.13
CA SER A 213 -17.73 29.44 8.73
C SER A 213 -18.08 28.01 9.19
N ASP A 214 -18.38 27.04 8.34
CA ASP A 214 -17.42 26.28 7.56
C ASP A 214 -16.14 25.92 8.35
N THR A 215 -16.13 24.74 8.95
CA THR A 215 -14.95 24.10 9.56
C THR A 215 -14.15 23.28 8.54
N SER A 216 -14.18 23.64 7.24
CA SER A 216 -13.37 23.00 6.20
C SER A 216 -12.04 23.73 5.89
N ASN A 217 -11.39 24.36 6.88
CA ASN A 217 -10.02 24.88 6.75
C ASN A 217 -9.01 24.05 7.55
N ALA A 218 -8.88 22.76 7.21
CA ALA A 218 -7.69 22.00 7.60
C ALA A 218 -6.54 22.39 6.66
N SER A 219 -5.48 23.01 7.19
CA SER A 219 -4.30 23.33 6.38
C SER A 219 -3.36 22.14 6.32
N TYR A 220 -2.90 21.83 5.11
CA TYR A 220 -1.85 20.82 4.93
C TYR A 220 -0.53 21.37 5.48
N ILE A 221 0.08 20.64 6.42
CA ILE A 221 1.42 20.88 6.93
C ILE A 221 2.34 19.85 6.30
N GLU A 222 3.42 20.30 5.68
CA GLU A 222 4.47 19.42 5.16
C GLU A 222 5.04 18.57 6.30
N GLU A 223 5.14 17.25 6.11
CA GLU A 223 5.72 16.37 7.13
C GLU A 223 7.20 16.67 7.35
N GLY A 224 7.68 16.53 8.58
CA GLY A 224 9.07 16.81 8.90
C GLY A 224 9.28 17.25 10.34
N TRP A 225 10.54 17.54 10.68
CA TRP A 225 10.91 18.04 12.00
C TRP A 225 10.66 19.55 12.11
N TYR A 226 9.95 19.98 13.15
CA TYR A 226 9.66 21.37 13.44
C TYR A 226 9.99 21.75 14.88
N TYR A 227 10.33 23.02 15.06
CA TYR A 227 10.11 23.73 16.31
C TYR A 227 8.73 24.41 16.23
N ILE A 228 7.88 24.21 17.24
CA ILE A 228 6.51 24.74 17.27
C ILE A 228 6.47 25.91 18.25
N LYS A 229 6.36 27.15 17.74
CA LYS A 229 6.52 28.39 18.50
C LYS A 229 5.18 29.07 18.77
N ASN A 230 4.85 29.34 20.04
CA ASN A 230 3.65 30.07 20.40
C ASN A 230 3.72 31.54 19.94
N VAL A 231 2.61 32.06 19.39
CA VAL A 231 2.53 33.41 18.81
C VAL A 231 2.55 34.50 19.88
N ASN A 232 2.05 34.24 21.09
CA ASN A 232 2.02 35.23 22.17
C ASN A 232 3.39 35.40 22.84
N SER A 233 4.02 34.28 23.22
CA SER A 233 5.25 34.29 24.05
C SER A 233 6.54 34.24 23.24
N ASN A 234 6.49 33.86 21.96
CA ASN A 234 7.65 33.48 21.14
C ASN A 234 8.47 32.31 21.73
N LYS A 235 7.87 31.47 22.58
CA LYS A 235 8.48 30.28 23.18
C LYS A 235 8.02 29.02 22.46
N TYR A 236 8.77 27.93 22.62
CA TYR A 236 8.56 26.68 21.90
C TYR A 236 7.87 25.62 22.75
N LEU A 237 6.97 24.86 22.13
CA LEU A 237 6.40 23.64 22.68
C LEU A 237 7.54 22.68 23.03
N GLN A 238 7.63 22.25 24.29
CA GLN A 238 8.72 21.43 24.77
C GLN A 238 8.27 20.39 25.79
N VAL A 239 8.97 19.26 25.85
CA VAL A 239 8.86 18.32 26.96
C VAL A 239 9.63 18.87 28.16
N GLU A 240 8.97 18.93 29.30
CA GLU A 240 9.52 19.48 30.54
C GLU A 240 10.84 18.80 30.93
N ASN A 241 11.85 19.61 31.29
CA ASN A 241 13.20 19.17 31.63
C ASN A 241 13.93 18.35 30.54
N ASN A 242 13.43 18.32 29.30
CA ASN A 242 13.99 17.53 28.21
C ASN A 242 14.15 16.04 28.60
N SER A 243 13.17 15.49 29.33
CA SER A 243 13.18 14.11 29.85
C SER A 243 12.00 13.32 29.30
N GLY A 244 12.28 12.28 28.50
CA GLY A 244 11.27 11.46 27.82
C GLY A 244 10.84 10.24 28.65
N TYR A 245 9.58 10.20 29.06
CA TYR A 245 8.90 9.03 29.61
C TYR A 245 7.38 9.21 29.42
N ALA A 246 6.62 8.12 29.38
CA ALA A 246 5.16 8.19 29.25
C ALA A 246 4.55 8.98 30.43
N GLY A 247 3.85 10.07 30.11
CA GLY A 247 3.26 11.00 31.06
C GLY A 247 4.14 12.21 31.38
N ALA A 248 5.32 12.34 30.77
CA ALA A 248 6.13 13.55 30.92
C ALA A 248 5.35 14.77 30.40
N ASN A 249 5.39 15.85 31.19
CA ASN A 249 4.60 17.04 30.93
C ASN A 249 5.11 17.83 29.71
N VAL A 250 4.22 18.51 29.01
CA VAL A 250 4.56 19.42 27.90
C VAL A 250 4.23 20.85 28.31
N ASN A 251 5.24 21.72 28.25
CA ASN A 251 5.15 23.14 28.58
C ASN A 251 5.77 23.99 27.46
N GLN A 252 5.80 25.32 27.62
CA GLN A 252 6.55 26.19 26.72
C GLN A 252 7.92 26.58 27.32
N GLY A 253 8.92 26.79 26.47
CA GLY A 253 10.22 27.31 26.92
C GLY A 253 11.02 28.03 25.85
N THR A 254 12.05 28.76 26.29
CA THR A 254 13.01 29.45 25.42
C THR A 254 13.67 28.46 24.46
N GLY A 255 13.78 28.83 23.17
CA GLY A 255 14.36 27.97 22.13
C GLY A 255 15.85 27.71 22.37
N THR A 256 16.19 26.44 22.58
CA THR A 256 17.57 25.95 22.79
C THR A 256 17.98 24.89 21.78
N GLY A 257 17.04 24.34 21.01
CA GLY A 257 17.30 23.35 19.96
C GLY A 257 17.50 21.92 20.46
N VAL A 258 17.24 21.67 21.75
CA VAL A 258 17.31 20.34 22.37
C VAL A 258 16.22 19.41 21.82
N SER A 259 16.44 18.09 21.94
CA SER A 259 15.54 17.07 21.39
C SER A 259 14.08 17.21 21.85
N GLY A 260 13.85 17.59 23.10
CA GLY A 260 12.52 17.81 23.67
C GLY A 260 11.74 18.97 23.06
N GLN A 261 12.39 19.84 22.28
CA GLN A 261 11.76 20.94 21.53
C GLN A 261 11.50 20.59 20.06
N LYS A 262 11.94 19.41 19.59
CA LYS A 262 11.76 18.96 18.20
C LYS A 262 10.54 18.06 18.11
N TRP A 263 9.64 18.41 17.20
CA TRP A 263 8.41 17.67 16.94
C TRP A 263 8.36 17.27 15.48
N TYR A 264 8.31 15.97 15.20
CA TYR A 264 8.05 15.47 13.86
C TYR A 264 6.55 15.51 13.61
N VAL A 265 6.14 16.27 12.60
CA VAL A 265 4.76 16.32 12.12
C VAL A 265 4.57 15.17 11.14
N ASP A 266 3.70 14.22 11.50
CA ASP A 266 3.42 13.00 10.73
C ASP A 266 1.94 12.98 10.33
N ASN A 267 1.61 13.03 9.04
CA ASN A 267 0.23 13.04 8.57
C ASN A 267 -0.34 11.63 8.64
N VAL A 268 -1.38 11.44 9.45
CA VAL A 268 -2.00 10.13 9.68
C VAL A 268 -3.32 9.94 8.91
N GLY A 269 -3.62 10.84 7.98
CA GLY A 269 -4.85 10.83 7.18
C GLY A 269 -5.96 11.69 7.77
N ASP A 270 -7.03 11.88 7.00
CA ASP A 270 -8.25 12.62 7.38
C ASP A 270 -8.02 14.06 7.89
N GLY A 271 -6.89 14.68 7.51
CA GLY A 271 -6.50 16.03 7.93
C GLY A 271 -5.88 16.10 9.33
N TYR A 272 -5.56 14.95 9.93
CA TYR A 272 -4.93 14.86 11.25
C TYR A 272 -3.46 14.43 11.16
N TYR A 273 -2.74 14.77 12.22
CA TYR A 273 -1.31 14.58 12.37
C TYR A 273 -0.99 14.03 13.75
N VAL A 274 0.06 13.25 13.84
CA VAL A 274 0.74 12.92 15.10
C VAL A 274 1.96 13.82 15.24
N LEU A 275 2.23 14.28 16.46
CA LEU A 275 3.41 15.06 16.80
C LEU A 275 4.39 14.20 17.61
N LYS A 276 5.41 13.64 16.95
CA LYS A 276 6.42 12.77 17.60
C LYS A 276 7.54 13.58 18.20
N ASN A 277 7.89 13.35 19.46
CA ASN A 277 8.94 14.12 20.12
C ASN A 277 10.34 13.57 19.81
N GLY A 278 11.34 14.43 19.72
CA GLY A 278 12.74 14.03 19.48
C GLY A 278 13.41 13.25 20.62
N LEU A 279 12.74 13.01 21.76
CA LEU A 279 13.27 12.29 22.92
C LEU A 279 13.05 10.77 22.89
N GLY A 280 12.36 10.22 21.88
CA GLY A 280 12.10 8.79 21.75
C GLY A 280 10.80 8.49 20.99
N ASP A 281 10.26 7.29 21.17
CA ASP A 281 9.01 6.85 20.53
C ASP A 281 7.76 7.36 21.29
N TYR A 282 7.74 8.68 21.56
CA TYR A 282 6.66 9.35 22.28
C TYR A 282 5.91 10.33 21.38
N ASN A 283 4.58 10.29 21.44
CA ASN A 283 3.69 11.22 20.77
C ASN A 283 3.16 12.27 21.75
N LEU A 284 2.89 13.48 21.26
CA LEU A 284 2.06 14.45 21.98
C LEU A 284 0.69 13.82 22.30
N ASP A 285 0.20 14.00 23.52
CA ASP A 285 -0.94 13.27 24.04
C ASP A 285 -1.83 14.15 24.92
N VAL A 286 -3.15 14.05 24.75
CA VAL A 286 -4.16 14.62 25.66
C VAL A 286 -4.35 13.67 26.84
N TYR A 287 -3.86 14.07 28.01
CA TYR A 287 -3.71 13.18 29.17
C TYR A 287 -5.01 12.49 29.58
N GLY A 288 -4.98 11.17 29.65
CA GLY A 288 -6.07 10.34 30.18
C GLY A 288 -7.37 10.42 29.39
N TRP A 289 -7.31 10.72 28.09
CA TRP A 289 -8.49 10.92 27.23
C TRP A 289 -9.47 11.98 27.74
N GLY A 290 -8.97 12.95 28.54
CA GLY A 290 -9.81 14.02 29.04
C GLY A 290 -10.30 14.92 27.92
N THR A 291 -11.53 15.43 28.02
CA THR A 291 -12.13 16.33 27.03
C THR A 291 -12.49 17.70 27.60
N ALA A 292 -12.17 17.94 28.87
CA ALA A 292 -12.46 19.20 29.56
C ALA A 292 -11.40 20.27 29.26
N ASP A 293 -11.81 21.54 29.31
CA ASP A 293 -10.88 22.67 29.32
C ASP A 293 -9.88 22.54 30.48
N GLY A 294 -8.61 22.76 30.19
CA GLY A 294 -7.52 22.60 31.15
C GLY A 294 -7.02 21.17 31.30
N THR A 295 -7.52 20.19 30.52
CA THR A 295 -6.90 18.84 30.49
C THR A 295 -5.46 18.98 30.01
N ASN A 296 -4.54 18.34 30.74
CA ASN A 296 -3.11 18.47 30.50
C ASN A 296 -2.67 17.90 29.15
N ILE A 297 -1.63 18.49 28.55
CA ILE A 297 -0.93 17.93 27.40
C ILE A 297 0.40 17.35 27.87
N GLY A 298 0.67 16.11 27.50
CA GLY A 298 1.91 15.41 27.81
C GLY A 298 2.48 14.72 26.59
N ILE A 299 3.48 13.88 26.82
CA ILE A 299 3.90 12.86 25.87
C ILE A 299 3.57 11.46 26.39
N TRP A 300 3.20 10.56 25.50
CA TRP A 300 2.92 9.16 25.84
C TRP A 300 3.45 8.21 24.77
N ASP A 301 3.60 6.93 25.12
CA ASP A 301 3.96 5.89 24.15
C ASP A 301 2.99 5.92 22.95
N ALA A 302 3.53 5.78 21.74
CA ALA A 302 2.72 5.81 20.53
C ALA A 302 1.66 4.69 20.54
N ASN A 303 0.38 5.07 20.48
CA ASN A 303 -0.75 4.14 20.55
C ASN A 303 -1.80 4.35 19.44
N GLY A 304 -1.66 5.41 18.63
CA GLY A 304 -2.53 5.69 17.48
C GLY A 304 -3.95 6.13 17.84
N LEU A 305 -4.25 6.37 19.12
CA LEU A 305 -5.57 6.81 19.58
C LEU A 305 -5.80 8.30 19.28
N ASP A 306 -7.07 8.73 19.31
CA ASP A 306 -7.45 10.13 19.02
C ASP A 306 -6.87 11.15 20.00
N CYS A 307 -6.48 10.73 21.21
CA CYS A 307 -5.75 11.59 22.16
C CYS A 307 -4.34 11.98 21.68
N GLN A 308 -3.80 11.30 20.66
CA GLN A 308 -2.48 11.59 20.07
C GLN A 308 -2.55 12.21 18.68
N GLN A 309 -3.76 12.54 18.21
CA GLN A 309 -3.97 13.05 16.87
C GLN A 309 -4.48 14.49 16.92
N PHE A 310 -3.92 15.34 16.06
CA PHE A 310 -4.12 16.78 16.06
C PHE A 310 -4.35 17.31 14.65
N LYS A 311 -5.13 18.37 14.50
CA LYS A 311 -5.38 19.04 13.21
C LYS A 311 -4.83 20.46 13.25
N PHE A 312 -4.14 20.87 12.20
CA PHE A 312 -3.70 22.25 12.06
C PHE A 312 -4.77 23.09 11.38
N TYR A 313 -5.38 23.98 12.16
CA TYR A 313 -6.31 24.99 11.66
C TYR A 313 -5.56 26.31 11.46
N GLU A 314 -5.46 26.78 10.22
CA GLU A 314 -4.77 28.05 9.93
C GLU A 314 -5.69 29.24 10.24
N ALA A 315 -5.47 29.86 11.40
CA ALA A 315 -6.24 31.01 11.85
C ALA A 315 -5.88 32.29 11.08
N SER A 316 -4.63 32.40 10.63
CA SER A 316 -4.13 33.45 9.74
C SER A 316 -2.81 33.00 9.11
N SER A 317 -2.35 33.66 8.03
CA SER A 317 -1.19 33.23 7.24
C SER A 317 0.00 32.79 8.11
N GLY A 318 0.29 31.49 8.09
CA GLY A 318 1.42 30.86 8.82
C GLY A 318 1.25 30.73 10.34
N LYS A 319 0.05 30.94 10.88
CA LYS A 319 -0.29 30.80 12.31
C LYS A 319 -1.43 29.80 12.49
N TYR A 320 -1.17 28.76 13.26
CA TYR A 320 -2.04 27.59 13.37
C TYR A 320 -2.56 27.41 14.80
N ALA A 321 -3.85 27.14 14.94
CA ALA A 321 -4.34 26.43 16.12
C ALA A 321 -4.12 24.93 15.91
N ILE A 322 -3.62 24.24 16.93
CA ILE A 322 -3.37 22.80 16.89
C ILE A 322 -4.53 22.11 17.61
N MET A 323 -5.57 21.79 16.84
CA MET A 323 -6.83 21.24 17.32
C MET A 323 -6.66 19.79 17.74
N THR A 324 -7.37 19.35 18.77
CA THR A 324 -7.32 17.98 19.28
C THR A 324 -8.39 17.12 18.60
N LYS A 325 -8.00 15.99 17.99
CA LYS A 325 -8.95 15.06 17.36
C LYS A 325 -9.92 14.49 18.37
N LEU A 326 -9.45 14.21 19.58
CA LEU A 326 -10.24 13.69 20.70
C LEU A 326 -11.49 14.53 20.99
N THR A 327 -11.46 15.85 20.73
CA THR A 327 -12.60 16.75 20.94
C THR A 327 -13.31 17.12 19.63
N SER A 328 -13.09 16.36 18.56
CA SER A 328 -13.65 16.65 17.22
C SER A 328 -13.33 18.08 16.75
N ASP A 329 -12.09 18.52 16.98
CA ASP A 329 -11.61 19.87 16.67
C ASP A 329 -12.27 21.01 17.46
N GLU A 330 -12.94 20.74 18.60
CA GLU A 330 -13.51 21.82 19.43
C GLU A 330 -12.47 22.54 20.29
N LYS A 331 -11.41 21.82 20.69
CA LYS A 331 -10.35 22.32 21.58
C LYS A 331 -8.99 22.22 20.93
N CYS A 332 -8.07 23.09 21.32
CA CYS A 332 -6.71 23.13 20.79
C CYS A 332 -5.65 23.28 21.90
N LEU A 333 -4.38 23.13 21.52
CA LEU A 333 -3.24 23.44 22.40
C LEU A 333 -3.27 24.90 22.83
N ASP A 334 -3.32 25.10 24.15
CA ASP A 334 -3.44 26.39 24.83
C ASP A 334 -2.34 26.53 25.88
N VAL A 335 -1.61 27.65 25.83
CA VAL A 335 -0.69 28.04 26.90
C VAL A 335 -1.50 28.59 28.07
N TYR A 336 -1.54 27.85 29.17
CA TYR A 336 -2.41 28.15 30.31
C TYR A 336 -2.25 29.59 30.82
N ASN A 337 -3.37 30.28 31.04
CA ASN A 337 -3.45 31.71 31.39
C ASN A 337 -2.76 32.67 30.39
N ILE A 338 -2.50 32.23 29.15
CA ILE A 338 -1.83 33.03 28.12
C ILE A 338 -0.45 33.52 28.62
N SER A 339 0.18 32.75 29.51
CA SER A 339 1.44 33.14 30.13
C SER A 339 2.56 33.29 29.10
N THR A 340 3.49 34.20 29.36
CA THR A 340 4.72 34.37 28.56
C THR A 340 5.96 33.79 29.25
N ASP A 341 5.79 33.08 30.36
CA ASP A 341 6.90 32.57 31.18
C ASP A 341 7.43 31.24 30.64
N ASP A 342 8.73 30.97 30.88
CA ASP A 342 9.30 29.64 30.69
C ASP A 342 8.69 28.66 31.70
N GLY A 343 8.35 27.46 31.23
CA GLY A 343 7.72 26.43 32.04
C GLY A 343 6.19 26.57 32.17
N ALA A 344 5.57 27.58 31.56
CA ALA A 344 4.11 27.69 31.56
C ALA A 344 3.47 26.48 30.87
N ASN A 345 2.48 25.90 31.54
CA ASN A 345 1.86 24.64 31.14
C ASN A 345 1.12 24.75 29.81
N VAL A 346 1.16 23.69 29.01
CA VAL A 346 0.29 23.55 27.82
C VAL A 346 -0.83 22.57 28.14
N CYS A 347 -2.05 23.00 27.90
CA CYS A 347 -3.26 22.21 28.10
C CYS A 347 -4.11 22.23 26.82
N GLN A 348 -5.19 21.44 26.77
CA GLN A 348 -6.24 21.70 25.78
C GLN A 348 -7.25 22.71 26.35
N TRP A 349 -7.77 23.58 25.49
CA TRP A 349 -8.85 24.50 25.84
C TRP A 349 -9.75 24.76 24.63
N SER A 350 -11.03 25.04 24.86
CA SER A 350 -12.01 25.48 23.87
C SER A 350 -11.41 26.55 22.96
N TYR A 351 -11.48 26.36 21.65
CA TYR A 351 -10.87 27.29 20.71
C TYR A 351 -11.58 28.65 20.74
N TRP A 352 -10.82 29.71 21.04
CA TRP A 352 -11.29 31.11 21.07
C TRP A 352 -10.43 32.04 20.20
N GLY A 353 -9.39 31.52 19.55
CA GLY A 353 -8.66 32.20 18.47
C GLY A 353 -7.61 33.23 18.89
N GLY A 354 -7.28 33.34 20.17
CA GLY A 354 -6.24 34.28 20.62
C GLY A 354 -4.82 33.74 20.53
N ASN A 355 -3.86 34.65 20.65
CA ASN A 355 -2.43 34.36 20.45
C ASN A 355 -1.86 33.28 21.40
N GLY A 356 -2.50 33.02 22.55
CA GLY A 356 -2.13 31.93 23.45
C GLY A 356 -2.40 30.53 22.89
N GLN A 357 -3.26 30.42 21.87
CA GLN A 357 -3.66 29.17 21.18
C GLN A 357 -3.06 29.02 19.77
N LEU A 358 -2.28 30.02 19.31
CA LEU A 358 -1.73 30.04 17.97
C LEU A 358 -0.24 29.74 17.97
N TRP A 359 0.19 28.96 16.98
CA TRP A 359 1.53 28.40 16.87
C TRP A 359 2.10 28.62 15.46
N ILE A 360 3.41 28.83 15.37
CA ILE A 360 4.18 28.94 14.13
C ILE A 360 5.07 27.71 14.05
N LEU A 361 5.11 27.05 12.89
CA LEU A 361 5.97 25.91 12.65
C LEU A 361 7.26 26.37 11.96
N GLU A 362 8.40 26.08 12.57
CA GLU A 362 9.73 26.41 12.03
C GLU A 362 10.48 25.11 11.73
N SER A 363 10.75 24.84 10.45
CA SER A 363 11.43 23.61 10.04
C SER A 363 12.84 23.51 10.65
N VAL A 364 13.15 22.35 11.24
CA VAL A 364 14.48 22.04 11.80
C VAL A 364 15.44 21.81 10.63
N GLY A 365 16.31 22.80 10.37
CA GLY A 365 17.26 22.76 9.24
C GLY A 365 16.89 23.69 8.08
N GLY A 366 15.74 24.37 8.16
CA GLY A 366 15.41 25.49 7.28
C GLY A 366 16.12 26.76 7.73
N SER A 367 17.03 27.29 6.91
CA SER A 367 17.63 28.61 7.15
C SER A 367 16.55 29.69 7.07
N SER A 368 16.27 30.35 8.20
CA SER A 368 15.52 31.60 8.24
C SER A 368 16.31 32.70 7.51
N SER A 369 15.82 33.14 6.36
CA SER A 369 16.39 34.26 5.60
C SER A 369 16.12 35.58 6.33
N GLY A 370 17.04 35.97 7.21
CA GLY A 370 17.20 37.35 7.67
C GLY A 370 17.93 38.17 6.61
N SER A 371 17.34 39.29 6.20
CA SER A 371 17.92 40.22 5.23
C SER A 371 19.19 40.89 5.76
N SER A 372 20.29 40.82 5.01
CA SER A 372 21.29 41.90 5.00
C SER A 372 22.04 41.92 3.67
N SER A 373 22.01 43.10 3.05
CA SER A 373 22.64 43.51 1.81
C SER A 373 24.17 43.42 1.81
N GLY A 374 24.76 43.09 0.67
CA GLY A 374 26.17 43.38 0.37
C GLY A 374 26.67 42.60 -0.83
N GLY A 375 26.75 43.25 -2.00
CA GLY A 375 27.27 42.63 -3.21
C GLY A 375 28.80 42.56 -3.25
N SER A 376 29.34 41.57 -3.95
CA SER A 376 30.34 41.79 -4.99
C SER A 376 30.49 40.53 -5.85
N SER A 377 30.77 40.78 -7.12
CA SER A 377 30.96 39.85 -8.23
C SER A 377 32.12 38.88 -8.04
N ASP A 378 31.91 37.61 -8.38
CA ASP A 378 32.93 36.86 -9.12
C ASP A 378 32.31 35.75 -10.00
N SER A 379 32.96 35.54 -11.14
CA SER A 379 32.46 34.81 -12.30
C SER A 379 32.99 33.38 -12.27
N GLY A 380 32.10 32.40 -12.11
CA GLY A 380 32.44 30.99 -12.18
C GLY A 380 31.24 30.15 -12.62
N SER A 381 31.26 29.70 -13.88
CA SER A 381 30.32 28.71 -14.40
C SER A 381 30.38 27.44 -13.53
N SER A 382 29.37 27.29 -12.68
CA SER A 382 29.08 26.07 -11.95
C SER A 382 27.71 25.59 -12.41
N SER A 383 27.68 24.36 -12.91
CA SER A 383 26.45 23.63 -13.21
C SER A 383 25.59 23.60 -11.96
N SER A 384 24.43 24.24 -12.02
CA SER A 384 23.41 24.21 -10.99
C SER A 384 22.94 22.76 -10.79
N SER A 385 23.46 22.11 -9.76
CA SER A 385 22.87 20.91 -9.19
C SER A 385 21.55 21.30 -8.56
N VAL A 386 20.49 21.25 -9.36
CA VAL A 386 19.12 21.19 -8.86
C VAL A 386 19.09 19.99 -7.91
N SER A 387 18.80 20.22 -6.62
CA SER A 387 18.56 19.15 -5.66
C SER A 387 17.55 18.18 -6.29
N SER A 388 17.95 16.93 -6.52
CA SER A 388 17.09 15.97 -7.18
C SER A 388 15.82 15.77 -6.36
N ALA A 389 14.64 15.94 -6.97
CA ALA A 389 13.33 15.66 -6.38
C ALA A 389 13.05 14.15 -6.21
N ILE A 390 14.08 13.32 -6.36
CA ILE A 390 14.05 11.86 -6.27
C ILE A 390 14.38 11.50 -4.83
N ASP A 391 13.65 10.54 -4.28
CA ASP A 391 13.90 9.92 -2.98
C ASP A 391 13.69 10.87 -1.79
N ALA A 392 12.95 11.98 -2.00
CA ALA A 392 12.70 13.00 -0.97
C ALA A 392 11.98 12.46 0.27
N ASP A 393 11.17 11.40 0.10
CA ASP A 393 10.37 10.78 1.17
C ASP A 393 11.20 9.76 2.02
N GLY A 394 12.51 9.69 1.78
CA GLY A 394 13.44 8.83 2.49
C GLY A 394 13.32 7.35 2.12
N TYR A 395 12.71 7.02 0.99
CA TYR A 395 12.71 5.69 0.38
C TYR A 395 12.88 5.81 -1.14
N PRO A 396 13.31 4.73 -1.83
CA PRO A 396 13.51 4.79 -3.27
C PRO A 396 12.20 5.02 -4.02
N ASP A 397 12.11 6.10 -4.79
CA ASP A 397 10.92 6.42 -5.58
C ASP A 397 10.64 5.34 -6.64
N GLN A 398 9.36 5.01 -6.82
CA GLN A 398 8.92 4.23 -7.96
C GLN A 398 8.77 5.14 -9.20
N LEU A 399 9.88 5.36 -9.89
CA LEU A 399 9.91 6.15 -11.12
C LEU A 399 9.51 5.32 -12.34
N MET A 400 8.80 5.96 -13.28
CA MET A 400 8.40 5.39 -14.56
C MET A 400 8.99 6.20 -15.71
N THR A 401 9.25 5.54 -16.83
CA THR A 401 9.45 6.18 -18.13
C THR A 401 8.21 5.94 -19.00
N PHE A 402 7.79 6.96 -19.74
CA PHE A 402 6.67 6.86 -20.68
C PHE A 402 7.21 6.84 -22.09
N VAL A 403 7.00 5.73 -22.80
CA VAL A 403 7.49 5.53 -24.16
C VAL A 403 6.33 5.69 -25.13
N SER A 404 6.39 6.68 -26.00
CA SER A 404 5.39 6.87 -27.05
C SER A 404 5.39 5.66 -27.99
N THR A 405 4.20 5.14 -28.28
CA THR A 405 4.05 3.97 -29.16
C THR A 405 4.21 4.33 -30.64
N SER A 406 4.18 5.63 -31.00
CA SER A 406 4.35 6.07 -32.39
C SER A 406 5.80 6.14 -32.84
N ASP A 407 6.72 6.56 -31.97
CA ASP A 407 8.13 6.79 -32.33
C ASP A 407 9.12 6.05 -31.42
N GLY A 408 8.64 5.36 -30.38
CA GLY A 408 9.45 4.57 -29.47
C GLY A 408 10.32 5.40 -28.52
N LYS A 409 10.09 6.72 -28.41
CA LYS A 409 10.91 7.64 -27.61
C LYS A 409 10.23 8.02 -26.30
N TYR A 410 11.00 8.61 -25.39
CA TYR A 410 10.53 8.98 -24.06
C TYR A 410 9.83 10.34 -24.04
N VAL A 411 8.75 10.43 -23.26
CA VAL A 411 8.20 11.72 -22.80
C VAL A 411 9.22 12.37 -21.86
N THR A 412 9.78 13.50 -22.28
CA THR A 412 10.95 14.12 -21.65
C THR A 412 10.67 15.57 -21.30
N ALA A 413 10.87 15.93 -20.03
CA ALA A 413 10.78 17.32 -19.59
C ALA A 413 11.88 18.17 -20.26
N GLY A 414 11.51 19.38 -20.66
CA GLY A 414 12.43 20.39 -21.16
C GLY A 414 12.22 21.72 -20.44
N SER A 415 13.06 22.70 -20.73
CA SER A 415 13.01 24.04 -20.14
C SER A 415 11.74 24.82 -20.52
N SER A 416 11.26 24.66 -21.76
CA SER A 416 10.09 25.38 -22.28
C SER A 416 8.91 24.48 -22.66
N ALA A 417 9.16 23.20 -22.95
CA ALA A 417 8.14 22.25 -23.36
C ALA A 417 8.55 20.81 -23.05
N VAL A 418 7.56 19.92 -22.92
CA VAL A 418 7.76 18.48 -22.88
C VAL A 418 7.90 17.96 -24.31
N SER A 419 8.90 17.13 -24.53
CA SER A 419 9.34 16.68 -25.85
C SER A 419 9.47 15.17 -25.95
N SER A 420 9.53 14.66 -27.17
CA SER A 420 9.83 13.25 -27.46
C SER A 420 11.33 13.08 -27.73
N ASN A 421 12.04 12.39 -26.83
CA ASN A 421 13.49 12.23 -26.89
C ASN A 421 13.90 10.77 -26.70
N GLY A 422 14.82 10.28 -27.53
CA GLY A 422 15.34 8.91 -27.46
C GLY A 422 16.47 8.70 -26.45
N THR A 423 17.05 9.78 -25.92
CA THR A 423 18.19 9.71 -25.00
C THR A 423 17.71 9.58 -23.55
N GLY A 424 18.19 8.57 -22.83
CA GLY A 424 17.94 8.37 -21.40
C GLY A 424 18.50 9.53 -20.55
N SER A 425 17.76 9.99 -19.55
CA SER A 425 18.17 11.06 -18.63
C SER A 425 17.28 11.07 -17.39
N THR A 426 17.54 11.91 -16.39
CA THR A 426 16.57 12.13 -15.29
C THR A 426 15.31 12.85 -15.75
N ALA A 427 15.38 13.61 -16.85
CA ALA A 427 14.26 14.38 -17.38
C ALA A 427 13.16 13.54 -18.04
N ASN A 428 13.41 12.25 -18.30
CA ASN A 428 12.40 11.31 -18.80
C ASN A 428 11.88 10.33 -17.75
N ARG A 429 12.21 10.56 -16.47
CA ARG A 429 11.74 9.76 -15.34
C ARG A 429 10.62 10.54 -14.63
N TRP A 430 9.54 9.85 -14.31
CA TRP A 430 8.32 10.45 -13.78
C TRP A 430 7.80 9.66 -12.58
N LYS A 431 7.53 10.35 -11.47
CA LYS A 431 6.79 9.85 -10.31
C LYS A 431 5.30 10.06 -10.57
N ILE A 432 4.49 9.02 -10.36
CA ILE A 432 3.03 9.11 -10.47
C ILE A 432 2.48 9.14 -9.05
N VAL A 433 1.73 10.19 -8.71
CA VAL A 433 1.15 10.38 -7.37
C VAL A 433 -0.37 10.35 -7.51
N LYS A 434 -1.01 9.37 -6.89
CA LYS A 434 -2.48 9.28 -6.84
C LYS A 434 -3.03 10.42 -5.99
N LYS A 435 -4.06 11.13 -6.50
CA LYS A 435 -4.68 12.29 -5.83
C LYS A 435 -6.16 12.07 -5.50
N GLY A 436 -6.76 10.99 -5.99
CA GLY A 436 -8.12 10.56 -5.70
C GLY A 436 -8.38 9.18 -6.30
N SER A 437 -9.64 8.79 -6.49
CA SER A 437 -9.98 7.42 -6.92
C SER A 437 -9.36 6.99 -8.25
N ASP A 438 -9.26 7.90 -9.23
CA ASP A 438 -8.80 7.57 -10.59
C ASP A 438 -7.94 8.64 -11.29
N TYR A 439 -7.42 9.61 -10.54
CA TYR A 439 -6.59 10.70 -11.10
C TYR A 439 -5.28 10.90 -10.34
N TYR A 440 -4.28 11.37 -11.10
CA TYR A 440 -2.88 11.36 -10.72
C TYR A 440 -2.23 12.70 -11.05
N GLN A 441 -1.31 13.14 -10.20
CA GLN A 441 -0.32 14.16 -10.53
C GLN A 441 0.97 13.46 -10.95
N ILE A 442 1.53 13.86 -12.10
CA ILE A 442 2.74 13.24 -12.67
C ILE A 442 3.89 14.21 -12.49
N ILE A 443 4.89 13.86 -11.69
CA ILE A 443 5.98 14.74 -11.28
C ILE A 443 7.28 14.30 -11.95
N ASN A 444 8.00 15.23 -12.55
CA ASN A 444 9.27 14.93 -13.20
C ASN A 444 10.42 14.82 -12.18
N ALA A 445 11.22 13.77 -12.33
CA ALA A 445 12.33 13.48 -11.42
C ALA A 445 13.49 14.50 -11.51
N SER A 446 13.69 15.14 -12.67
CA SER A 446 14.82 16.08 -12.84
C SER A 446 14.60 17.45 -12.21
N ASN A 447 13.35 17.88 -12.06
CA ASN A 447 13.03 19.25 -11.66
C ASN A 447 11.91 19.37 -10.63
N GLY A 448 11.30 18.25 -10.20
CA GLY A 448 10.22 18.23 -9.21
C GLY A 448 8.91 18.87 -9.66
N LYS A 449 8.73 19.16 -10.95
CA LYS A 449 7.57 19.86 -11.49
C LYS A 449 6.53 18.90 -12.07
N ALA A 450 5.27 19.29 -11.99
CA ALA A 450 4.14 18.53 -12.51
C ALA A 450 4.02 18.66 -14.03
N LEU A 451 3.77 17.55 -14.72
CA LEU A 451 3.32 17.52 -16.11
C LEU A 451 1.99 18.26 -16.21
N ALA A 452 1.91 19.29 -17.06
CA ALA A 452 0.74 20.15 -17.14
C ALA A 452 0.63 20.81 -18.52
N PRO A 453 -0.56 21.19 -19.00
CA PRO A 453 -0.67 22.12 -20.11
C PRO A 453 -0.08 23.48 -19.70
N ALA A 454 0.47 24.21 -20.68
CA ALA A 454 1.01 25.54 -20.51
C ALA A 454 -0.04 26.47 -19.87
N SER A 455 0.40 27.25 -18.89
CA SER A 455 -0.47 28.13 -18.09
C SER A 455 -1.64 27.41 -17.39
N ASN A 456 -1.56 26.09 -17.21
CA ASN A 456 -2.64 25.25 -16.68
C ASN A 456 -3.95 25.36 -17.50
N SER A 457 -3.85 25.62 -18.81
CA SER A 457 -5.00 25.76 -19.71
C SER A 457 -5.35 24.45 -20.40
N ALA A 458 -6.40 23.76 -19.94
CA ALA A 458 -6.86 22.48 -20.50
C ALA A 458 -7.68 22.64 -21.80
N THR A 459 -7.08 23.27 -22.81
CA THR A 459 -7.68 23.53 -24.14
C THR A 459 -6.99 22.73 -25.23
N SER A 460 -7.73 22.39 -26.30
CA SER A 460 -7.15 21.69 -27.45
C SER A 460 -6.05 22.52 -28.11
N GLY A 461 -4.93 21.89 -28.44
CA GLY A 461 -3.73 22.53 -28.98
C GLY A 461 -2.78 23.12 -27.93
N ALA A 462 -3.16 23.15 -26.64
CA ALA A 462 -2.27 23.66 -25.60
C ALA A 462 -0.97 22.84 -25.53
N SER A 463 0.17 23.52 -25.55
CA SER A 463 1.49 22.89 -25.33
C SER A 463 1.55 22.27 -23.94
N VAL A 464 2.23 21.13 -23.80
CA VAL A 464 2.46 20.49 -22.50
C VAL A 464 3.87 20.81 -22.01
N VAL A 465 3.96 21.21 -20.74
CA VAL A 465 5.15 21.73 -20.05
C VAL A 465 5.31 21.05 -18.68
N THR A 466 6.29 21.48 -17.89
CA THR A 466 6.36 21.16 -16.47
C THR A 466 6.17 22.42 -15.62
N ASN A 467 5.15 22.44 -14.77
CA ASN A 467 4.79 23.57 -13.90
C ASN A 467 5.10 23.24 -12.43
N SER A 468 5.29 24.26 -11.59
CA SER A 468 5.34 24.05 -10.14
C SER A 468 4.10 23.27 -9.68
N VAL A 469 4.33 22.30 -8.80
CA VAL A 469 3.29 21.43 -8.24
C VAL A 469 2.26 22.31 -7.51
N ALA A 470 0.99 22.15 -7.87
CA ALA A 470 -0.12 22.86 -7.24
C ALA A 470 -1.38 22.00 -7.21
N SER A 471 -2.31 22.34 -6.31
CA SER A 471 -3.65 21.75 -6.29
C SER A 471 -4.51 22.35 -7.40
N ASN A 472 -4.32 21.86 -8.63
CA ASN A 472 -5.00 22.36 -9.82
C ASN A 472 -5.42 21.21 -10.74
N ASN A 473 -6.70 21.14 -11.07
CA ASN A 473 -7.28 20.09 -11.92
C ASN A 473 -6.60 19.94 -13.28
N ALA A 474 -6.03 21.00 -13.85
CA ALA A 474 -5.29 20.92 -15.11
C ALA A 474 -3.93 20.24 -14.98
N GLN A 475 -3.39 20.10 -13.77
CA GLN A 475 -2.16 19.33 -13.49
C GLN A 475 -2.45 17.86 -13.14
N TYR A 476 -3.72 17.48 -13.09
CA TYR A 476 -4.13 16.10 -12.83
C TYR A 476 -4.46 15.38 -14.13
N TRP A 477 -4.26 14.07 -14.13
CA TRP A 477 -4.37 13.22 -15.29
C TRP A 477 -5.10 11.94 -14.93
N LYS A 478 -5.97 11.46 -15.82
CA LYS A 478 -6.47 10.09 -15.77
C LYS A 478 -5.61 9.20 -16.65
N ILE A 479 -5.17 8.07 -16.10
CA ILE A 479 -4.34 7.08 -16.79
C ILE A 479 -5.21 5.84 -16.98
N THR A 480 -5.36 5.38 -18.23
CA THR A 480 -6.23 4.24 -18.54
C THR A 480 -5.52 3.32 -19.51
N ALA A 481 -5.50 2.01 -19.21
CA ALA A 481 -4.99 1.02 -20.13
C ALA A 481 -5.83 0.99 -21.42
N VAL A 482 -5.16 0.86 -22.57
CA VAL A 482 -5.78 0.78 -23.90
C VAL A 482 -5.31 -0.45 -24.68
N LYS A 483 -4.33 -1.18 -24.16
CA LYS A 483 -3.85 -2.46 -24.69
C LYS A 483 -3.31 -3.30 -23.54
N THR A 484 -3.60 -4.60 -23.55
CA THR A 484 -2.93 -5.59 -22.71
C THR A 484 -1.92 -6.40 -23.51
N ASP A 485 -0.96 -7.02 -22.84
CA ASP A 485 -0.04 -7.97 -23.44
C ASP A 485 -0.65 -9.38 -23.55
N CYS A 486 0.16 -10.36 -23.97
CA CYS A 486 -0.28 -11.74 -24.16
C CYS A 486 -0.60 -12.51 -22.86
N ASN A 487 -0.25 -11.96 -21.69
CA ASN A 487 -0.55 -12.54 -20.38
C ASN A 487 -1.67 -11.77 -19.66
N GLY A 488 -2.24 -10.74 -20.29
CA GLY A 488 -3.30 -9.91 -19.72
C GLY A 488 -2.79 -8.72 -18.90
N ASP A 489 -1.48 -8.46 -18.86
CA ASP A 489 -0.93 -7.28 -18.17
C ASP A 489 -1.15 -6.01 -19.01
N ASN A 490 -1.42 -4.89 -18.35
CA ASN A 490 -1.62 -3.61 -19.02
C ASN A 490 -0.32 -3.11 -19.69
N LEU A 491 -0.36 -2.96 -21.01
CA LEU A 491 0.80 -2.68 -21.86
C LEU A 491 0.89 -1.22 -22.30
N ASN A 492 -0.17 -0.70 -22.91
CA ASN A 492 -0.25 0.69 -23.37
C ASN A 492 -1.33 1.44 -22.61
N TYR A 493 -1.10 2.73 -22.39
CA TYR A 493 -1.98 3.62 -21.65
C TYR A 493 -2.27 4.88 -22.44
N LYS A 494 -3.48 5.39 -22.31
CA LYS A 494 -3.80 6.80 -22.62
C LYS A 494 -3.68 7.63 -21.34
N ILE A 495 -3.24 8.87 -21.51
CA ILE A 495 -3.12 9.87 -20.43
C ILE A 495 -3.99 11.05 -20.84
N VAL A 496 -5.12 11.28 -20.15
CA VAL A 496 -6.05 12.38 -20.44
C VAL A 496 -6.08 13.40 -19.32
N ASN A 497 -6.25 14.67 -19.65
CA ASN A 497 -6.26 15.74 -18.66
C ASN A 497 -7.52 15.66 -17.79
N TYR A 498 -7.39 15.80 -16.48
CA TYR A 498 -8.53 15.69 -15.56
C TYR A 498 -9.50 16.87 -15.68
N ALA A 499 -9.01 18.09 -15.89
CA ALA A 499 -9.87 19.26 -16.12
C ALA A 499 -10.67 19.18 -17.43
N ASN A 500 -10.22 18.39 -18.41
CA ASN A 500 -10.95 18.09 -19.63
C ASN A 500 -10.60 16.69 -20.15
N THR A 501 -11.39 15.70 -19.75
CA THR A 501 -11.12 14.28 -20.00
C THR A 501 -11.22 13.87 -21.47
N ASN A 502 -11.68 14.77 -22.35
CA ASN A 502 -11.66 14.55 -23.81
C ASN A 502 -10.27 14.77 -24.41
N LEU A 503 -9.38 15.49 -23.73
CA LEU A 503 -8.07 15.88 -24.24
C LEU A 503 -6.96 14.96 -23.69
N ALA A 504 -6.27 14.28 -24.59
CA ALA A 504 -5.14 13.42 -24.30
C ALA A 504 -3.80 14.13 -24.50
N LEU A 505 -2.80 13.73 -23.72
CA LEU A 505 -1.40 13.96 -24.02
C LEU A 505 -1.09 13.37 -25.41
N THR A 506 -0.71 14.23 -26.35
CA THR A 506 -0.55 13.86 -27.76
C THR A 506 0.79 14.32 -28.29
N LEU A 507 1.57 13.41 -28.87
CA LEU A 507 2.77 13.76 -29.61
C LEU A 507 2.39 14.50 -30.90
N SER A 508 2.92 15.71 -31.07
CA SER A 508 2.78 16.57 -32.25
C SER A 508 4.16 17.05 -32.70
N GLY A 509 4.65 16.51 -33.82
CA GLY A 509 6.05 16.68 -34.23
C GLY A 509 6.99 16.06 -33.18
N SER A 510 7.80 16.88 -32.53
CA SER A 510 8.72 16.48 -31.45
C SER A 510 8.28 16.94 -30.05
N SER A 511 7.12 17.59 -29.93
CA SER A 511 6.60 18.15 -28.68
C SER A 511 5.24 17.55 -28.32
N TYR A 512 4.83 17.70 -27.06
CA TYR A 512 3.52 17.22 -26.61
C TYR A 512 2.51 18.37 -26.49
N VAL A 513 1.28 18.10 -26.93
CA VAL A 513 0.13 19.01 -26.83
C VAL A 513 -1.07 18.27 -26.27
N LEU A 514 -2.09 19.01 -25.84
CA LEU A 514 -3.42 18.46 -25.62
C LEU A 514 -4.20 18.37 -26.93
N SER A 515 -4.79 17.22 -27.24
CA SER A 515 -5.74 17.10 -28.35
C SER A 515 -6.77 16.01 -28.07
N THR A 516 -7.91 16.04 -28.78
CA THR A 516 -8.98 15.05 -28.58
C THR A 516 -8.46 13.63 -28.74
N TYR A 517 -8.79 12.76 -27.79
CA TYR A 517 -8.39 11.36 -27.87
C TYR A 517 -9.05 10.67 -29.07
N SER A 518 -8.23 10.14 -29.99
CA SER A 518 -8.64 9.43 -31.21
C SER A 518 -8.18 7.97 -31.22
N GLY A 519 -7.39 7.54 -30.24
CA GLY A 519 -6.77 6.21 -30.23
C GLY A 519 -5.50 6.10 -31.08
N SER A 520 -5.01 7.21 -31.63
CA SER A 520 -3.75 7.26 -32.37
C SER A 520 -2.57 6.75 -31.53
N ALA A 521 -1.57 6.14 -32.19
CA ALA A 521 -0.32 5.74 -31.53
C ALA A 521 0.42 6.93 -30.88
N THR A 522 0.21 8.16 -31.37
CA THR A 522 0.76 9.39 -30.78
C THR A 522 0.13 9.76 -29.43
N GLN A 523 -0.93 9.05 -29.01
CA GLN A 523 -1.67 9.26 -27.75
C GLN A 523 -1.61 8.03 -26.83
N CYS A 524 -0.79 7.05 -27.19
CA CYS A 524 -0.66 5.77 -26.49
C CYS A 524 0.79 5.60 -26.03
N PHE A 525 0.96 5.26 -24.75
CA PHE A 525 2.26 5.21 -24.09
C PHE A 525 2.48 3.87 -23.41
N ARG A 526 3.65 3.25 -23.59
CA ARG A 526 4.12 2.16 -22.75
C ARG A 526 4.70 2.72 -21.46
N PHE A 527 4.34 2.12 -20.33
CA PHE A 527 4.89 2.48 -19.03
C PHE A 527 5.96 1.47 -18.65
N ASN A 528 7.19 1.95 -18.46
CA ASN A 528 8.31 1.10 -18.05
C ASN A 528 8.84 1.57 -16.69
N ALA A 529 8.86 0.68 -15.71
CA ALA A 529 9.53 0.97 -14.43
C ALA A 529 10.99 1.32 -14.68
N TYR A 530 11.42 2.47 -14.18
CA TYR A 530 12.80 2.90 -14.30
C TYR A 530 13.70 1.96 -13.49
N GLY A 531 14.79 1.50 -14.11
CA GLY A 531 15.71 0.52 -13.52
C GLY A 531 15.38 -0.94 -13.82
N ALA A 532 14.15 -1.26 -14.26
CA ALA A 532 13.77 -2.63 -14.58
C ALA A 532 14.49 -3.11 -15.85
N GLU A 533 15.36 -4.09 -15.69
CA GLU A 533 16.04 -4.79 -16.78
C GLU A 533 15.39 -6.16 -17.03
N GLY A 534 15.76 -6.79 -18.15
CA GLY A 534 15.45 -8.18 -18.36
C GLY A 534 13.99 -8.48 -18.65
N PHE A 535 13.55 -9.67 -18.25
CA PHE A 535 12.17 -10.12 -18.45
C PHE A 535 11.13 -9.37 -17.61
N ALA A 536 11.51 -8.70 -16.52
CA ALA A 536 10.61 -7.80 -15.79
C ALA A 536 10.42 -6.48 -16.52
N GLY A 537 11.41 -6.05 -17.30
CA GLY A 537 11.31 -4.92 -18.22
C GLY A 537 10.32 -5.17 -19.37
N TYR A 538 10.28 -4.22 -20.30
CA TYR A 538 9.57 -4.41 -21.56
C TYR A 538 10.31 -5.43 -22.42
N SER A 539 9.66 -6.57 -22.69
CA SER A 539 10.31 -7.71 -23.33
C SER A 539 9.36 -8.42 -24.30
N LYS A 540 9.81 -9.55 -24.84
CA LYS A 540 9.01 -10.48 -25.63
C LYS A 540 9.05 -11.87 -25.02
N ASN A 541 7.95 -12.60 -25.16
CA ASN A 541 7.93 -14.04 -24.88
C ASN A 541 8.78 -14.82 -25.92
N MET A 542 8.88 -16.14 -25.76
CA MET A 542 9.68 -16.99 -26.66
C MET A 542 9.13 -17.08 -28.10
N SER A 543 7.86 -16.71 -28.29
CA SER A 543 7.20 -16.66 -29.61
C SER A 543 7.27 -15.26 -30.25
N GLY A 544 7.92 -14.29 -29.59
CA GLY A 544 8.08 -12.92 -30.07
C GLY A 544 6.94 -11.95 -29.74
N SER A 545 5.92 -12.38 -28.97
CA SER A 545 4.84 -11.50 -28.53
C SER A 545 5.34 -10.52 -27.46
N GLU A 546 4.91 -9.25 -27.54
CA GLU A 546 5.23 -8.21 -26.56
C GLU A 546 4.74 -8.60 -25.16
N LYS A 547 5.52 -8.23 -24.14
CA LYS A 547 5.23 -8.37 -22.71
C LYS A 547 5.45 -7.02 -22.04
N ALA A 548 4.47 -6.56 -21.26
CA ALA A 548 4.50 -5.27 -20.59
C ALA A 548 5.62 -5.19 -19.56
N SER A 549 6.23 -4.03 -19.34
CA SER A 549 7.13 -3.86 -18.19
C SER A 549 6.34 -4.00 -16.87
N VAL A 550 7.02 -4.42 -15.80
CA VAL A 550 6.44 -4.40 -14.46
C VAL A 550 6.06 -2.96 -14.08
N THR A 551 4.89 -2.80 -13.48
CA THR A 551 4.40 -1.51 -12.97
C THR A 551 4.06 -1.56 -11.49
N GLY A 552 3.96 -2.75 -10.89
CA GLY A 552 3.69 -2.92 -9.47
C GLY A 552 2.41 -2.21 -9.03
N GLY A 553 2.50 -1.52 -7.90
CA GLY A 553 1.42 -0.73 -7.32
C GLY A 553 1.42 0.76 -7.69
N VAL A 554 2.10 1.18 -8.75
CA VAL A 554 2.32 2.62 -9.06
C VAL A 554 1.05 3.43 -9.29
N LEU A 555 -0.06 2.78 -9.66
CA LEU A 555 -1.38 3.40 -9.83
C LEU A 555 -2.25 3.28 -8.57
N GLY A 556 -1.68 2.81 -7.47
CA GLY A 556 -2.31 2.61 -6.17
C GLY A 556 -2.02 3.73 -5.19
N ASP A 557 -2.55 3.57 -3.97
CA ASP A 557 -2.17 4.41 -2.85
C ASP A 557 -0.76 4.02 -2.35
N VAL A 558 -0.03 5.01 -1.84
CA VAL A 558 1.18 4.75 -1.06
C VAL A 558 0.74 4.53 0.39
N VAL A 559 1.11 3.39 0.96
CA VAL A 559 0.78 3.00 2.33
C VAL A 559 2.05 2.68 3.09
N TYR A 560 2.09 3.02 4.36
CA TYR A 560 3.25 2.82 5.22
C TYR A 560 2.94 1.72 6.23
N VAL A 561 3.81 0.72 6.30
CA VAL A 561 3.64 -0.43 7.20
C VAL A 561 4.81 -0.51 8.18
N SER A 562 4.48 -0.80 9.42
CA SER A 562 5.44 -0.93 10.53
C SER A 562 5.20 -2.19 11.38
N SER A 563 4.25 -3.03 10.99
CA SER A 563 3.89 -4.28 11.67
C SER A 563 3.59 -5.38 10.66
N THR A 564 3.70 -6.64 11.09
CA THR A 564 3.38 -7.79 10.24
C THR A 564 1.92 -7.81 9.82
N SER A 565 0.99 -7.42 10.71
CA SER A 565 -0.44 -7.35 10.40
C SER A 565 -0.76 -6.33 9.31
N SER A 566 -0.18 -5.12 9.40
CA SER A 566 -0.37 -4.09 8.36
C SER A 566 0.27 -4.51 7.04
N LEU A 567 1.45 -5.13 7.08
CA LEU A 567 2.10 -5.71 5.91
C LEU A 567 1.23 -6.79 5.25
N GLN A 568 0.66 -7.72 6.02
CA GLN A 568 -0.22 -8.78 5.50
C GLN A 568 -1.50 -8.22 4.87
N SER A 569 -2.13 -7.23 5.50
CA SER A 569 -3.35 -6.59 5.00
C SER A 569 -3.12 -6.01 3.60
N TYR A 570 -2.11 -5.13 3.46
CA TYR A 570 -1.84 -4.48 2.19
C TYR A 570 -1.15 -5.40 1.16
N ALA A 571 -0.43 -6.44 1.58
CA ALA A 571 0.22 -7.38 0.67
C ALA A 571 -0.79 -8.23 -0.12
N SER A 572 -1.96 -8.51 0.44
CA SER A 572 -2.94 -9.42 -0.13
C SER A 572 -3.80 -8.79 -1.25
N GLY A 573 -4.64 -9.61 -1.91
CA GLY A 573 -5.64 -9.13 -2.86
C GLY A 573 -5.09 -8.46 -4.13
N SER A 574 -5.96 -7.74 -4.85
CA SER A 574 -5.64 -7.18 -6.17
C SER A 574 -5.53 -5.66 -6.25
N THR A 575 -5.96 -4.96 -5.20
CA THR A 575 -5.88 -3.50 -5.10
C THR A 575 -4.43 -3.05 -5.24
N PRO A 576 -4.13 -2.13 -6.17
CA PRO A 576 -2.76 -1.64 -6.31
C PRO A 576 -2.31 -0.88 -5.07
N TYR A 577 -1.11 -1.19 -4.57
CA TYR A 577 -0.48 -0.47 -3.47
C TYR A 577 1.03 -0.37 -3.66
N THR A 578 1.57 0.82 -3.38
CA THR A 578 2.98 0.99 -3.05
C THR A 578 3.11 0.93 -1.53
N ILE A 579 3.65 -0.18 -1.05
CA ILE A 579 3.77 -0.54 0.36
C ILE A 579 5.19 -0.20 0.82
N VAL A 580 5.32 0.89 1.56
CA VAL A 580 6.59 1.32 2.14
C VAL A 580 6.74 0.66 3.51
N ILE A 581 7.74 -0.20 3.65
CA ILE A 581 8.14 -0.80 4.92
C ILE A 581 8.92 0.26 5.69
N ASN A 582 8.21 0.97 6.57
CA ASN A 582 8.63 2.22 7.19
C ASN A 582 9.49 2.02 8.45
N SER A 583 9.52 0.80 8.98
CA SER A 583 10.34 0.39 10.12
C SER A 583 10.92 -1.01 9.89
N ASN A 584 11.82 -1.45 10.77
CA ASN A 584 12.18 -2.86 10.82
C ASN A 584 11.03 -3.64 11.47
N ILE A 585 10.64 -4.76 10.87
CA ILE A 585 9.55 -5.63 11.35
C ILE A 585 10.17 -7.00 11.66
N SER A 586 9.86 -7.55 12.82
CA SER A 586 10.44 -8.81 13.28
C SER A 586 9.38 -9.67 13.96
N GLU A 587 9.40 -10.97 13.65
CA GLU A 587 8.55 -11.97 14.29
C GLU A 587 9.40 -13.01 15.02
N SER A 588 8.90 -13.55 16.12
CA SER A 588 9.59 -14.63 16.85
C SER A 588 9.43 -15.99 16.16
N ALA A 589 8.29 -16.20 15.51
CA ALA A 589 8.01 -17.34 14.65
C ALA A 589 8.27 -16.98 13.19
N LEU A 590 8.55 -18.00 12.37
CA LEU A 590 8.57 -17.80 10.93
C LEU A 590 7.15 -17.48 10.47
N THR A 591 6.97 -16.32 9.87
CA THR A 591 5.68 -15.81 9.45
C THR A 591 5.65 -15.68 7.93
N LYS A 592 4.65 -16.30 7.30
CA LYS A 592 4.46 -16.24 5.85
C LYS A 592 3.49 -15.10 5.51
N VAL A 593 3.87 -14.28 4.55
CA VAL A 593 3.02 -13.19 4.03
C VAL A 593 2.66 -13.51 2.58
N THR A 594 1.38 -13.74 2.34
CA THR A 594 0.83 -13.98 1.01
C THR A 594 0.80 -12.68 0.22
N VAL A 595 1.36 -12.70 -0.98
CA VAL A 595 1.45 -11.53 -1.87
C VAL A 595 0.44 -11.66 -2.99
N GLY A 596 -0.44 -10.67 -3.13
CA GLY A 596 -1.40 -10.59 -4.23
C GLY A 596 -0.82 -9.94 -5.50
N LYS A 597 -1.68 -9.44 -6.39
CA LYS A 597 -1.26 -8.75 -7.62
C LYS A 597 -1.16 -7.23 -7.46
N ASN A 598 -0.42 -6.58 -8.34
CA ASN A 598 -0.26 -5.12 -8.44
C ASN A 598 0.37 -4.48 -7.19
N LYS A 599 1.45 -5.05 -6.68
CA LYS A 599 2.10 -4.57 -5.45
C LYS A 599 3.50 -4.02 -5.74
N THR A 600 3.87 -2.95 -5.04
CA THR A 600 5.26 -2.52 -4.94
C THR A 600 5.64 -2.50 -3.48
N PHE A 601 6.53 -3.37 -3.02
CA PHE A 601 7.10 -3.33 -1.68
C PHE A 601 8.42 -2.57 -1.71
N ILE A 602 8.57 -1.55 -0.86
CA ILE A 602 9.77 -0.71 -0.79
C ILE A 602 10.26 -0.63 0.65
N GLY A 603 11.49 -1.07 0.91
CA GLY A 603 12.14 -0.80 2.20
C GLY A 603 12.61 0.66 2.26
N LYS A 604 12.24 1.38 3.32
CA LYS A 604 12.73 2.76 3.54
C LYS A 604 14.24 2.76 3.79
N PHE A 605 14.95 3.77 3.28
CA PHE A 605 16.39 3.87 3.43
C PHE A 605 16.83 3.79 4.90
N GLY A 606 17.81 2.94 5.19
CA GLY A 606 18.32 2.72 6.55
C GLY A 606 17.38 1.93 7.48
N SER A 607 16.23 1.51 6.98
CA SER A 607 15.23 0.68 7.67
C SER A 607 14.71 -0.40 6.70
N GLY A 608 13.48 -0.90 6.87
CA GLY A 608 12.91 -1.88 5.94
C GLY A 608 13.50 -3.29 6.06
N THR A 609 14.03 -3.64 7.24
CA THR A 609 14.43 -5.02 7.55
C THR A 609 13.23 -5.84 7.96
N LEU A 610 13.07 -7.02 7.35
CA LEU A 610 12.09 -8.04 7.70
C LEU A 610 12.83 -9.24 8.30
N SER A 611 12.61 -9.52 9.60
CA SER A 611 13.22 -10.66 10.30
C SER A 611 12.18 -11.76 10.53
N ASN A 612 12.48 -12.99 10.09
CA ASN A 612 11.60 -14.17 10.15
C ASN A 612 10.28 -14.02 9.37
N ILE A 613 10.20 -13.06 8.44
CA ILE A 613 9.01 -12.80 7.62
C ILE A 613 9.31 -13.16 6.18
N HIS A 614 8.58 -14.13 5.64
CA HIS A 614 8.84 -14.74 4.34
C HIS A 614 7.69 -14.46 3.36
N PHE A 615 8.00 -13.94 2.17
CA PHE A 615 6.98 -13.68 1.16
C PHE A 615 6.59 -14.94 0.36
N ARG A 616 5.30 -15.06 0.07
CA ARG A 616 4.70 -16.17 -0.69
C ARG A 616 3.86 -15.60 -1.83
N CYS A 617 4.38 -15.62 -3.06
CA CYS A 617 3.60 -15.31 -4.25
C CYS A 617 2.94 -16.60 -4.77
N ILE A 618 1.64 -16.53 -4.98
CA ILE A 618 0.72 -17.61 -5.31
C ILE A 618 0.10 -17.40 -6.70
N SER A 619 -0.89 -18.23 -7.09
CA SER A 619 -1.51 -18.18 -8.42
C SER A 619 -2.22 -16.85 -8.76
N SER A 620 -2.67 -16.12 -7.74
CA SER A 620 -3.30 -14.80 -7.89
C SER A 620 -2.30 -13.64 -7.84
N SER A 621 -1.00 -13.91 -7.68
CA SER A 621 0.06 -12.90 -7.75
C SER A 621 0.39 -12.52 -9.19
N GLY A 622 0.97 -11.35 -9.37
CA GLY A 622 1.50 -10.89 -10.65
C GLY A 622 1.61 -9.37 -10.71
N ASN A 623 2.48 -8.85 -11.57
CA ASN A 623 2.83 -7.44 -11.61
C ASN A 623 3.27 -6.94 -10.21
N VAL A 624 4.38 -7.49 -9.70
CA VAL A 624 4.87 -7.20 -8.34
C VAL A 624 6.33 -6.76 -8.36
N ILE A 625 6.64 -5.73 -7.57
CA ILE A 625 7.99 -5.21 -7.36
C ILE A 625 8.37 -5.36 -5.88
N PHE A 626 9.58 -5.85 -5.62
CA PHE A 626 10.22 -5.83 -4.30
C PHE A 626 11.50 -5.02 -4.43
N LYS A 627 11.65 -3.96 -3.64
CA LYS A 627 12.73 -3.00 -3.78
C LYS A 627 13.33 -2.60 -2.44
N ASN A 628 14.65 -2.61 -2.32
CA ASN A 628 15.34 -2.04 -1.15
C ASN A 628 15.00 -2.71 0.20
N ILE A 629 14.67 -4.01 0.22
CA ILE A 629 14.26 -4.73 1.42
C ILE A 629 15.43 -5.56 1.94
N THR A 630 15.65 -5.57 3.26
CA THR A 630 16.58 -6.52 3.89
C THR A 630 15.80 -7.68 4.50
N PHE A 631 15.99 -8.89 4.00
CA PHE A 631 15.44 -10.12 4.58
C PHE A 631 16.46 -10.78 5.50
N LYS A 632 16.04 -11.06 6.73
CA LYS A 632 16.79 -11.80 7.74
C LYS A 632 15.94 -12.92 8.32
N HIS A 633 16.59 -13.94 8.86
CA HIS A 633 15.94 -14.99 9.63
C HIS A 633 16.91 -15.53 10.67
N ASP A 634 16.37 -16.12 11.72
CA ASP A 634 17.19 -16.80 12.73
C ASP A 634 17.77 -18.09 12.15
N ALA A 635 18.99 -18.45 12.57
CA ALA A 635 19.65 -19.69 12.13
C ALA A 635 18.90 -20.98 12.49
N SER A 636 17.87 -20.90 13.35
CA SER A 636 16.97 -22.03 13.64
C SER A 636 15.87 -22.22 12.59
N LYS A 637 15.63 -21.24 11.72
CA LYS A 637 14.64 -21.29 10.63
C LYS A 637 15.30 -21.81 9.35
N ASN A 638 15.79 -23.05 9.42
CA ASN A 638 16.61 -23.65 8.37
C ASN A 638 15.96 -24.87 7.73
N GLU A 639 14.63 -25.04 7.86
CA GLU A 639 13.91 -26.10 7.18
C GLU A 639 13.89 -25.90 5.66
N ASN A 640 13.62 -26.97 4.91
CA ASN A 640 13.75 -26.96 3.46
C ASN A 640 12.81 -25.94 2.77
N ASP A 641 11.69 -25.56 3.39
CA ASP A 641 10.72 -24.55 2.91
C ASP A 641 10.85 -23.17 3.59
N ASP A 642 11.87 -22.97 4.44
CA ASP A 642 12.14 -21.69 5.13
C ASP A 642 12.81 -20.69 4.19
N ILE A 643 12.15 -20.45 3.06
CA ILE A 643 12.66 -19.62 1.98
C ILE A 643 12.12 -18.20 2.14
N GLN A 644 13.03 -17.22 2.23
CA GLN A 644 12.70 -15.80 2.48
C GLN A 644 11.80 -15.21 1.38
N MET A 645 12.07 -15.57 0.12
CA MET A 645 11.26 -15.17 -1.04
C MET A 645 10.83 -16.39 -1.84
N TYR A 646 9.52 -16.63 -1.94
CA TYR A 646 8.99 -17.78 -2.67
C TYR A 646 7.99 -17.32 -3.72
N ILE A 647 8.42 -17.34 -4.99
CA ILE A 647 7.60 -16.96 -6.14
C ILE A 647 7.18 -18.24 -6.87
N SER A 648 6.00 -18.75 -6.52
CA SER A 648 5.52 -20.03 -7.06
C SER A 648 4.75 -19.84 -8.37
N ASN A 649 3.97 -18.78 -8.48
CA ASN A 649 3.10 -18.55 -9.63
C ASN A 649 2.96 -17.05 -9.92
N GLY A 650 2.22 -16.73 -10.98
CA GLY A 650 2.00 -15.37 -11.44
C GLY A 650 2.98 -14.97 -12.56
N ASN A 651 2.76 -13.80 -13.14
CA ASN A 651 3.65 -13.24 -14.16
C ASN A 651 4.17 -11.88 -13.71
N ASN A 652 5.33 -11.49 -14.24
CA ASN A 652 5.85 -10.13 -14.20
C ASN A 652 6.28 -9.68 -12.78
N PHE A 653 7.47 -10.12 -12.38
CA PHE A 653 8.04 -9.84 -11.06
C PHE A 653 9.40 -9.17 -11.16
N TRP A 654 9.66 -8.20 -10.29
CA TRP A 654 10.97 -7.54 -10.18
C TRP A 654 11.44 -7.49 -8.73
N VAL A 655 12.55 -8.17 -8.46
CA VAL A 655 13.25 -8.09 -7.17
C VAL A 655 14.53 -7.28 -7.40
N ASP A 656 14.60 -6.12 -6.77
CA ASP A 656 15.67 -5.14 -7.03
C ASP A 656 16.30 -4.62 -5.75
N HIS A 657 17.63 -4.54 -5.69
CA HIS A 657 18.34 -3.98 -4.54
C HIS A 657 17.87 -4.56 -3.19
N CYS A 658 17.53 -5.84 -3.14
CA CYS A 658 17.17 -6.51 -1.91
C CYS A 658 18.40 -7.22 -1.32
N THR A 659 18.51 -7.23 0.00
CA THR A 659 19.54 -7.95 0.75
C THR A 659 18.94 -9.21 1.33
N PHE A 660 19.47 -10.38 0.98
CA PHE A 660 19.12 -11.67 1.57
C PHE A 660 20.29 -12.12 2.45
N SER A 661 20.15 -11.89 3.75
CA SER A 661 21.14 -12.33 4.75
C SER A 661 20.82 -13.74 5.23
N GLY A 662 21.81 -14.63 5.15
CA GLY A 662 21.82 -15.91 5.85
C GLY A 662 22.60 -15.85 7.17
N HIS A 663 23.30 -16.92 7.51
CA HIS A 663 23.98 -17.16 8.78
C HIS A 663 25.53 -17.15 8.64
N SER A 664 26.23 -16.89 9.74
CA SER A 664 27.70 -16.92 9.78
C SER A 664 28.29 -18.34 9.83
N SER A 665 27.53 -19.35 10.24
CA SER A 665 27.96 -20.74 10.37
C SER A 665 27.25 -21.61 9.34
N MET A 666 27.90 -21.88 8.20
CA MET A 666 27.35 -22.71 7.11
C MET A 666 27.49 -24.22 7.41
N THR A 667 27.24 -24.63 8.65
CA THR A 667 27.33 -26.04 9.07
C THR A 667 26.28 -26.88 8.35
N ASP A 668 26.63 -28.11 8.00
CA ASP A 668 25.99 -28.91 6.95
C ASP A 668 24.48 -29.22 7.08
N SER A 669 23.84 -28.82 8.17
CA SER A 669 22.41 -28.99 8.43
C SER A 669 21.48 -27.97 7.77
N ASP A 670 21.98 -26.81 7.32
CA ASP A 670 21.14 -25.77 6.72
C ASP A 670 20.60 -26.21 5.35
N VAL A 671 19.29 -26.40 5.24
CA VAL A 671 18.62 -26.87 4.02
C VAL A 671 17.66 -25.87 3.43
N ASP A 672 17.45 -24.72 4.05
CA ASP A 672 16.73 -23.55 3.55
C ASP A 672 17.40 -22.90 2.32
N LYS A 673 16.85 -21.81 1.81
CA LYS A 673 17.34 -21.07 0.62
C LYS A 673 16.99 -19.60 0.74
N HIS A 674 17.72 -18.73 0.06
CA HIS A 674 17.32 -17.33 -0.06
C HIS A 674 16.02 -17.17 -0.87
N MET A 675 15.92 -17.85 -2.02
CA MET A 675 14.83 -17.63 -2.96
C MET A 675 14.44 -18.88 -3.75
N TYR A 676 13.14 -19.04 -3.95
CA TYR A 676 12.54 -19.96 -4.91
C TYR A 676 11.78 -19.19 -5.98
N VAL A 677 12.00 -19.55 -7.25
CA VAL A 677 11.16 -19.12 -8.38
C VAL A 677 10.87 -20.32 -9.25
N GLY A 678 9.62 -20.79 -9.31
CA GLY A 678 9.30 -22.03 -10.02
C GLY A 678 7.83 -22.17 -10.38
N LEU A 679 7.31 -23.41 -10.39
CA LEU A 679 6.03 -23.81 -11.00
C LEU A 679 5.72 -23.00 -12.28
N LYS A 680 4.71 -22.11 -12.24
CA LYS A 680 4.31 -21.25 -13.36
C LYS A 680 4.59 -19.77 -13.11
N ALA A 681 5.50 -19.45 -12.18
CA ALA A 681 6.04 -18.10 -12.10
C ALA A 681 6.78 -17.78 -13.40
N ASP A 682 6.59 -16.56 -13.91
CA ASP A 682 7.21 -16.19 -15.17
C ASP A 682 7.51 -14.70 -15.30
N PHE A 683 8.40 -14.38 -16.23
CA PHE A 683 8.89 -13.03 -16.49
C PHE A 683 9.43 -12.35 -15.22
N VAL A 684 10.43 -12.99 -14.61
CA VAL A 684 11.02 -12.54 -13.35
C VAL A 684 12.38 -11.90 -13.62
N SER A 685 12.69 -10.79 -12.95
CA SER A 685 14.05 -10.26 -12.92
C SER A 685 14.51 -10.02 -11.50
N VAL A 686 15.71 -10.51 -11.21
CA VAL A 686 16.41 -10.36 -9.93
C VAL A 686 17.67 -9.53 -10.23
N THR A 687 17.64 -8.27 -9.85
CA THR A 687 18.68 -7.29 -10.21
C THR A 687 19.24 -6.56 -9.01
N GLY A 688 20.53 -6.23 -9.02
CA GLY A 688 21.13 -5.41 -7.97
C GLY A 688 21.04 -6.01 -6.56
N CYS A 689 20.66 -7.29 -6.40
CA CYS A 689 20.45 -7.90 -5.09
C CYS A 689 21.75 -8.40 -4.49
N TYR A 690 21.79 -8.46 -3.16
CA TYR A 690 22.86 -9.09 -2.39
C TYR A 690 22.34 -10.39 -1.78
N PHE A 691 23.08 -11.47 -1.96
CA PHE A 691 22.85 -12.78 -1.36
C PHE A 691 24.09 -13.15 -0.56
N GLY A 692 23.94 -13.41 0.75
CA GLY A 692 25.08 -13.49 1.64
C GLY A 692 24.99 -14.59 2.69
N GLY A 693 26.08 -15.34 2.88
CA GLY A 693 26.31 -16.19 4.04
C GLY A 693 25.31 -17.33 4.17
N HIS A 694 25.24 -18.23 3.20
CA HIS A 694 24.22 -19.28 3.21
C HIS A 694 24.66 -20.53 2.45
N LYS A 695 24.23 -21.72 2.88
CA LYS A 695 24.60 -22.97 2.20
C LYS A 695 24.01 -23.05 0.79
N TYR A 696 22.71 -22.86 0.64
CA TYR A 696 22.02 -22.89 -0.65
C TYR A 696 21.55 -21.50 -1.08
N GLY A 697 22.00 -21.00 -2.23
CA GLY A 697 21.54 -19.74 -2.82
C GLY A 697 20.13 -19.86 -3.43
N LEU A 698 20.02 -19.84 -4.76
CA LEU A 698 18.73 -19.82 -5.44
C LEU A 698 18.31 -21.20 -5.96
N ILE A 699 17.01 -21.51 -5.84
CA ILE A 699 16.40 -22.71 -6.45
C ILE A 699 15.35 -22.27 -7.48
N LEU A 700 15.62 -22.57 -8.75
CA LEU A 700 14.89 -22.00 -9.88
C LEU A 700 14.33 -23.10 -10.80
N GLY A 701 13.05 -22.96 -11.15
CA GLY A 701 12.28 -24.01 -11.80
C GLY A 701 11.61 -24.97 -10.83
N TYR A 702 10.64 -25.72 -11.33
CA TYR A 702 10.00 -26.79 -10.56
C TYR A 702 11.05 -27.82 -10.09
N PRO A 703 11.10 -28.20 -8.80
CA PRO A 703 12.27 -28.87 -8.23
C PRO A 703 12.34 -30.38 -8.51
N ASN A 704 11.26 -31.00 -8.97
CA ASN A 704 11.17 -32.43 -9.22
C ASN A 704 11.26 -32.74 -10.72
N GLU A 705 11.68 -33.96 -11.06
CA GLU A 705 11.95 -34.36 -12.45
C GLU A 705 10.70 -34.72 -13.25
N ASP A 706 9.57 -34.91 -12.58
CA ASP A 706 8.25 -35.18 -13.17
C ASP A 706 7.58 -33.92 -13.76
N GLY A 707 8.26 -32.78 -13.77
CA GLY A 707 7.73 -31.52 -14.29
C GLY A 707 7.66 -31.39 -15.82
N VAL A 708 8.22 -32.36 -16.55
CA VAL A 708 8.27 -32.35 -18.02
C VAL A 708 6.85 -32.29 -18.60
N GLY A 709 6.59 -31.30 -19.46
CA GLY A 709 5.29 -31.09 -20.12
C GLY A 709 4.36 -30.09 -19.43
N THR A 710 4.54 -29.85 -18.13
CA THR A 710 3.75 -28.84 -17.38
C THR A 710 4.53 -27.56 -17.14
N TYR A 711 5.82 -27.68 -16.81
CA TYR A 711 6.67 -26.55 -16.42
C TYR A 711 7.77 -26.25 -17.44
N SER A 712 7.84 -27.00 -18.54
CA SER A 712 8.77 -26.73 -19.64
C SER A 712 8.62 -25.30 -20.17
N GLY A 713 9.72 -24.55 -20.19
CA GLY A 713 9.77 -23.14 -20.56
C GLY A 713 9.58 -22.16 -19.41
N TYR A 714 9.24 -22.63 -18.21
CA TYR A 714 9.09 -21.81 -17.00
C TYR A 714 10.20 -22.11 -15.99
N PRO A 715 10.69 -21.11 -15.26
CA PRO A 715 10.43 -19.68 -15.44
C PRO A 715 11.31 -19.05 -16.53
N ARG A 716 10.92 -17.91 -17.09
CA ARG A 716 11.80 -17.02 -17.86
C ARG A 716 12.34 -15.94 -16.93
N MET A 717 13.66 -15.94 -16.72
CA MET A 717 14.30 -15.15 -15.70
C MET A 717 15.52 -14.38 -16.19
N THR A 718 15.70 -13.20 -15.62
CA THR A 718 16.95 -12.44 -15.66
C THR A 718 17.54 -12.37 -14.27
N ILE A 719 18.80 -12.77 -14.12
CA ILE A 719 19.58 -12.66 -12.90
C ILE A 719 20.78 -11.79 -13.22
N ALA A 720 20.72 -10.49 -12.90
CA ALA A 720 21.73 -9.56 -13.36
C ALA A 720 22.24 -8.59 -12.31
N ASN A 721 23.52 -8.22 -12.41
CA ASN A 721 24.11 -7.21 -11.53
C ASN A 721 23.98 -7.57 -10.03
N ASN A 722 23.92 -8.85 -9.66
CA ASN A 722 23.79 -9.26 -8.26
C ASN A 722 25.16 -9.55 -7.64
N TYR A 723 25.22 -9.53 -6.31
CA TYR A 723 26.37 -9.99 -5.54
C TYR A 723 26.00 -11.25 -4.74
N PHE A 724 26.60 -12.37 -5.09
CA PHE A 724 26.57 -13.61 -4.30
C PHE A 724 27.85 -13.69 -3.48
N TYR A 725 27.74 -13.55 -2.17
CA TYR A 725 28.85 -13.49 -1.24
C TYR A 725 28.79 -14.64 -0.24
N ASN A 726 29.80 -15.50 -0.24
CA ASN A 726 29.87 -16.60 0.72
C ASN A 726 28.62 -17.50 0.67
N ASN A 727 28.10 -17.76 -0.53
CA ASN A 727 27.08 -18.76 -0.78
C ASN A 727 27.75 -20.08 -1.16
N TYR A 728 27.60 -21.13 -0.34
CA TYR A 728 28.34 -22.37 -0.54
C TYR A 728 27.99 -23.05 -1.88
N THR A 729 26.70 -23.19 -2.21
CA THR A 729 26.25 -23.76 -3.49
C THR A 729 25.05 -22.98 -4.04
N ARG A 730 24.78 -23.12 -5.33
CA ARG A 730 23.69 -22.45 -6.06
C ARG A 730 23.85 -20.94 -6.08
N ALA A 731 25.03 -20.49 -6.48
CA ALA A 731 25.43 -19.09 -6.61
C ALA A 731 25.93 -18.81 -8.05
N PRO A 732 25.05 -18.61 -9.05
CA PRO A 732 23.71 -18.03 -8.88
C PRO A 732 22.56 -19.00 -8.63
N GLY A 733 22.62 -20.28 -9.02
CA GLY A 733 21.42 -21.11 -8.82
C GLY A 733 21.47 -22.54 -9.34
N LEU A 734 20.57 -23.37 -8.81
CA LEU A 734 20.13 -24.61 -9.45
C LEU A 734 18.93 -24.28 -10.35
N MET A 735 18.98 -24.71 -11.60
CA MET A 735 18.04 -24.27 -12.64
C MET A 735 17.42 -25.46 -13.39
N ARG A 736 16.09 -25.45 -13.53
CA ARG A 736 15.29 -26.45 -14.28
C ARG A 736 14.30 -25.78 -15.21
N TYR A 737 13.98 -26.46 -16.31
CA TYR A 737 12.89 -26.23 -17.26
C TYR A 737 12.83 -24.88 -18.01
N GLY A 738 13.34 -23.81 -17.44
CA GLY A 738 13.16 -22.43 -17.89
C GLY A 738 14.28 -21.86 -18.76
N TYR A 739 14.20 -20.54 -18.96
CA TYR A 739 15.19 -19.74 -19.68
C TYR A 739 15.80 -18.72 -18.72
N PHE A 740 17.11 -18.76 -18.54
CA PHE A 740 17.82 -17.99 -17.53
C PHE A 740 18.92 -17.16 -18.18
N HIS A 741 18.75 -15.84 -18.18
CA HIS A 741 19.80 -14.91 -18.58
C HIS A 741 20.53 -14.42 -17.34
N CYS A 742 21.82 -14.74 -17.24
CA CYS A 742 22.64 -14.41 -16.07
C CYS A 742 23.80 -13.50 -16.49
N TYR A 743 23.80 -12.21 -16.13
CA TYR A 743 24.87 -11.30 -16.56
C TYR A 743 25.33 -10.28 -15.53
N ASN A 744 26.59 -9.83 -15.66
CA ASN A 744 27.21 -8.84 -14.77
C ASN A 744 27.12 -9.18 -13.26
N ASN A 745 26.93 -10.43 -12.87
CA ASN A 745 26.91 -10.81 -11.46
C ASN A 745 28.34 -10.95 -10.94
N PHE A 746 28.53 -10.64 -9.66
CA PHE A 746 29.74 -10.97 -8.93
C PHE A 746 29.46 -12.14 -7.99
N ILE A 747 30.24 -13.21 -8.12
CA ILE A 747 30.14 -14.40 -7.29
C ILE A 747 31.48 -14.55 -6.55
N TYR A 748 31.44 -14.42 -5.23
CA TYR A 748 32.60 -14.51 -4.35
C TYR A 748 32.38 -15.56 -3.27
N GLY A 749 33.37 -16.42 -3.03
CA GLY A 749 33.31 -17.33 -1.89
C GLY A 749 32.26 -18.42 -2.05
N PHE A 750 32.38 -19.25 -3.07
CA PHE A 750 31.44 -20.34 -3.34
C PHE A 750 32.15 -21.67 -3.57
N ASN A 751 31.48 -22.78 -3.26
CA ASN A 751 31.91 -24.12 -3.65
C ASN A 751 31.34 -24.51 -5.02
N LEU A 752 30.08 -24.16 -5.30
CA LEU A 752 29.43 -24.44 -6.58
C LEU A 752 28.52 -23.28 -7.06
N GLY A 753 28.76 -22.81 -8.29
CA GLY A 753 27.99 -21.73 -8.89
C GLY A 753 26.65 -22.16 -9.48
N TYR A 754 26.65 -22.55 -10.75
CA TYR A 754 25.49 -23.06 -11.47
C TYR A 754 25.31 -24.57 -11.29
N THR A 755 24.05 -25.00 -11.14
CA THR A 755 23.65 -26.40 -11.29
C THR A 755 22.58 -26.50 -12.39
N PRO A 756 23.00 -26.59 -13.68
CA PRO A 756 22.08 -26.82 -14.79
C PRO A 756 21.46 -28.21 -14.65
N TYR A 757 20.13 -28.29 -14.73
CA TYR A 757 19.38 -29.52 -14.63
C TYR A 757 18.32 -29.62 -15.74
N THR A 758 17.45 -30.63 -15.68
CA THR A 758 16.48 -31.01 -16.71
C THR A 758 15.83 -29.82 -17.42
N GLY A 759 16.08 -29.72 -18.73
CA GLY A 759 15.39 -28.81 -19.63
C GLY A 759 15.68 -27.32 -19.45
N CYS A 760 16.65 -26.92 -18.62
CA CYS A 760 17.01 -25.51 -18.47
C CYS A 760 17.81 -24.98 -19.67
N ASN A 761 17.68 -23.69 -19.95
CA ASN A 761 18.46 -22.96 -20.95
C ASN A 761 19.14 -21.76 -20.29
N ILE A 762 20.44 -21.85 -20.03
CA ILE A 762 21.18 -20.81 -19.32
C ILE A 762 22.11 -20.09 -20.30
N TYR A 763 21.92 -18.78 -20.40
CA TYR A 763 22.87 -17.88 -21.08
C TYR A 763 23.55 -17.02 -20.03
N SER A 764 24.80 -17.33 -19.74
CA SER A 764 25.66 -16.60 -18.81
C SER A 764 26.56 -15.64 -19.59
N GLU A 765 26.73 -14.40 -19.17
CA GLU A 765 27.69 -13.50 -19.81
C GLU A 765 28.26 -12.43 -18.88
N LYS A 766 29.54 -12.11 -19.05
CA LYS A 766 30.21 -11.01 -18.31
C LYS A 766 30.07 -11.08 -16.78
N ASN A 767 29.93 -12.28 -16.21
CA ASN A 767 29.95 -12.47 -14.77
C ASN A 767 31.39 -12.55 -14.26
N TYR A 768 31.62 -12.26 -12.98
CA TYR A 768 32.92 -12.40 -12.34
C TYR A 768 32.87 -13.46 -11.25
N PHE A 769 33.70 -14.49 -11.38
CA PHE A 769 33.81 -15.59 -10.43
C PHE A 769 35.14 -15.54 -9.69
N ASP A 770 35.05 -15.37 -8.37
CA ASP A 770 36.20 -15.27 -7.49
C ASP A 770 36.02 -16.20 -6.29
N LYS A 771 37.10 -16.84 -5.86
CA LYS A 771 37.00 -17.80 -4.75
C LYS A 771 37.43 -17.16 -3.43
N GLY A 772 36.69 -17.50 -2.39
CA GLY A 772 37.07 -17.28 -0.99
C GLY A 772 37.66 -18.59 -0.42
N SER A 773 37.22 -18.99 0.77
CA SER A 773 37.70 -20.19 1.48
C SER A 773 37.24 -21.54 0.88
N TYR A 774 36.55 -21.54 -0.26
CA TYR A 774 35.96 -22.73 -0.89
C TYR A 774 36.65 -23.11 -2.20
N SER A 775 36.31 -24.28 -2.74
CA SER A 775 36.97 -24.85 -3.92
C SER A 775 36.66 -24.13 -5.25
N GLY A 776 35.47 -23.50 -5.39
CA GLY A 776 35.10 -22.66 -6.53
C GLY A 776 34.88 -23.40 -7.86
N LYS A 777 33.87 -24.28 -7.97
CA LYS A 777 33.43 -24.87 -9.26
C LYS A 777 32.33 -24.02 -9.88
N VAL A 778 32.51 -23.51 -11.11
CA VAL A 778 31.50 -22.62 -11.72
C VAL A 778 30.25 -23.38 -12.15
N VAL A 779 30.40 -24.54 -12.78
CA VAL A 779 29.26 -25.32 -13.30
C VAL A 779 29.35 -26.76 -12.86
N ASP A 780 28.28 -27.30 -12.28
CA ASP A 780 28.10 -28.74 -12.09
C ASP A 780 27.17 -29.30 -13.16
N ASP A 781 27.77 -29.74 -14.27
CA ASP A 781 27.03 -30.30 -15.39
C ASP A 781 26.45 -31.66 -15.01
N LYS A 782 25.12 -31.72 -14.90
CA LYS A 782 24.40 -32.97 -14.72
C LYS A 782 24.12 -33.68 -16.04
N GLY A 783 24.52 -33.09 -17.18
CA GLY A 783 24.34 -33.64 -18.53
C GLY A 783 22.91 -33.54 -19.08
N VAL A 784 22.01 -32.85 -18.37
CA VAL A 784 20.56 -32.82 -18.65
C VAL A 784 20.01 -31.39 -18.87
N GLY A 785 20.86 -30.38 -18.78
CA GLY A 785 20.54 -28.98 -19.01
C GLY A 785 21.49 -28.33 -20.03
N ALA A 786 21.11 -27.19 -20.57
CA ALA A 786 21.94 -26.43 -21.51
C ALA A 786 22.49 -25.16 -20.84
N PHE A 787 23.79 -24.91 -21.03
CA PHE A 787 24.48 -23.73 -20.52
C PHE A 787 25.50 -23.22 -21.54
N THR A 788 25.50 -21.91 -21.75
CA THR A 788 26.45 -21.18 -22.60
C THR A 788 26.97 -20.00 -21.80
N ASP A 789 28.29 -19.79 -21.78
CA ASP A 789 28.91 -18.58 -21.23
C ASP A 789 29.53 -17.70 -22.32
N SER A 790 29.44 -16.38 -22.16
CA SER A 790 30.08 -15.38 -23.02
C SER A 790 30.85 -14.33 -22.20
N GLY A 791 32.16 -14.50 -22.11
CA GLY A 791 33.08 -13.48 -21.60
C GLY A 791 32.99 -13.22 -20.10
N SER A 792 32.56 -14.19 -19.29
CA SER A 792 32.77 -14.15 -17.85
C SER A 792 34.26 -14.31 -17.51
N VAL A 793 34.68 -13.74 -16.38
CA VAL A 793 36.05 -13.83 -15.86
C VAL A 793 36.07 -14.75 -14.64
N LEU A 794 37.03 -15.67 -14.63
CA LEU A 794 37.30 -16.57 -13.51
C LEU A 794 38.67 -16.20 -12.92
N SER A 795 38.79 -16.15 -11.60
CA SER A 795 40.12 -16.14 -10.97
C SER A 795 40.89 -17.41 -11.38
N SER A 796 42.23 -17.36 -11.38
CA SER A 796 43.12 -18.48 -11.76
C SER A 796 42.92 -19.77 -10.96
N SER A 797 42.11 -19.68 -9.92
CA SER A 797 42.00 -20.64 -8.85
C SER A 797 40.61 -21.30 -8.81
N VAL A 798 39.73 -20.89 -9.74
CA VAL A 798 38.38 -21.38 -10.03
C VAL A 798 38.43 -22.21 -11.33
N SER A 799 37.60 -23.26 -11.45
CA SER A 799 37.66 -24.20 -12.58
C SER A 799 36.37 -24.27 -13.42
N ASN A 800 36.59 -24.60 -14.70
CA ASN A 800 35.69 -24.92 -15.83
C ASN A 800 34.35 -24.18 -15.99
N LEU A 801 34.25 -23.52 -17.15
CA LEU A 801 33.02 -23.20 -17.88
C LEU A 801 32.89 -24.20 -19.03
N ALA A 802 32.20 -25.34 -18.86
CA ALA A 802 31.92 -26.22 -19.99
C ALA A 802 30.70 -27.11 -19.75
N THR A 803 29.74 -27.06 -20.68
CA THR A 803 28.51 -27.88 -20.77
C THR A 803 27.99 -27.90 -22.22
N ALA A 804 26.93 -28.66 -22.49
CA ALA A 804 26.15 -28.57 -23.73
C ALA A 804 25.60 -27.14 -23.96
N ALA A 805 25.82 -26.59 -25.15
CA ALA A 805 25.46 -25.22 -25.48
C ALA A 805 23.95 -25.03 -25.71
N THR A 806 23.38 -23.95 -25.19
CA THR A 806 22.05 -23.45 -25.62
C THR A 806 22.17 -22.55 -26.85
N SER A 807 21.23 -22.70 -27.78
CA SER A 807 21.08 -21.84 -28.97
C SER A 807 20.29 -20.55 -28.70
N TRP A 808 19.57 -20.48 -27.58
CA TRP A 808 18.79 -19.30 -27.21
C TRP A 808 19.69 -18.10 -26.91
N ARG A 809 19.25 -16.89 -27.28
CA ARG A 809 19.93 -15.62 -26.99
C ARG A 809 18.93 -14.62 -26.41
N PRO A 810 19.19 -14.06 -25.20
CA PRO A 810 18.29 -13.12 -24.54
C PRO A 810 17.98 -11.85 -25.37
N SER A 811 18.89 -11.43 -26.24
CA SER A 811 18.70 -10.28 -27.14
C SER A 811 17.54 -10.44 -28.13
N THR A 812 17.05 -11.67 -28.32
CA THR A 812 15.81 -11.92 -29.07
C THR A 812 14.54 -11.54 -28.30
N ASN A 813 14.63 -11.45 -26.98
CA ASN A 813 13.50 -11.17 -26.09
C ASN A 813 13.49 -9.72 -25.60
N TYR A 814 14.64 -9.13 -25.27
CA TYR A 814 14.72 -7.74 -24.79
C TYR A 814 16.08 -7.13 -25.09
N SER A 815 16.14 -5.79 -25.07
CA SER A 815 17.38 -5.04 -25.15
C SER A 815 18.02 -4.92 -23.77
N TYR A 816 19.33 -5.03 -23.71
CA TYR A 816 20.13 -4.88 -22.50
C TYR A 816 21.55 -4.45 -22.88
N ALA A 817 22.30 -3.96 -21.91
CA ALA A 817 23.71 -3.65 -22.05
C ALA A 817 24.51 -4.40 -20.99
N THR A 818 25.65 -4.96 -21.39
CA THR A 818 26.60 -5.57 -20.46
C THR A 818 27.77 -4.63 -20.21
N ARG A 819 28.44 -4.83 -19.08
CA ARG A 819 29.72 -4.17 -18.78
C ARG A 819 30.84 -5.20 -18.80
N SER A 820 32.09 -4.77 -18.62
CA SER A 820 33.17 -5.75 -18.44
C SER A 820 32.93 -6.54 -17.16
N ALA A 821 33.37 -7.81 -17.09
CA ALA A 821 33.22 -8.60 -15.86
C ALA A 821 33.92 -7.94 -14.66
N SER A 822 35.06 -7.25 -14.89
CA SER A 822 35.74 -6.50 -13.83
C SER A 822 34.91 -5.32 -13.34
N ASP A 823 34.25 -4.59 -14.24
CA ASP A 823 33.33 -3.51 -13.84
C ASP A 823 32.07 -4.05 -13.16
N ALA A 824 31.61 -5.25 -13.55
CA ALA A 824 30.54 -5.97 -12.87
C ALA A 824 30.88 -6.27 -11.42
N LYS A 825 32.10 -6.77 -11.15
CA LYS A 825 32.63 -6.94 -9.79
C LYS A 825 32.62 -5.62 -9.01
N THR A 826 33.22 -4.57 -9.57
CA THR A 826 33.29 -3.25 -8.91
C THR A 826 31.90 -2.69 -8.64
N TRP A 827 30.98 -2.76 -9.61
CA TRP A 827 29.62 -2.27 -9.43
C TRP A 827 28.88 -3.05 -8.34
N ALA A 828 28.97 -4.39 -8.38
CA ALA A 828 28.28 -5.24 -7.43
C ALA A 828 28.72 -4.98 -5.98
N GLN A 829 30.02 -4.78 -5.74
CA GLN A 829 30.55 -4.47 -4.42
C GLN A 829 30.08 -3.13 -3.84
N ASN A 830 29.74 -2.17 -4.70
CA ASN A 830 29.39 -0.81 -4.27
C ASN A 830 27.88 -0.55 -4.21
N TYR A 831 27.09 -1.23 -5.04
CA TYR A 831 25.71 -0.83 -5.28
C TYR A 831 24.68 -1.95 -5.09
N THR A 832 25.07 -3.18 -4.75
CA THR A 832 24.08 -4.25 -4.51
C THR A 832 23.46 -4.21 -3.12
N GLY A 833 22.28 -4.82 -3.01
CA GLY A 833 21.54 -4.94 -1.77
C GLY A 833 20.76 -3.67 -1.40
N ALA A 834 20.08 -3.74 -0.27
CA ALA A 834 19.35 -2.62 0.29
C ALA A 834 20.31 -1.47 0.64
N GLN A 835 19.94 -0.27 0.20
CA GLN A 835 20.69 0.96 0.34
C GLN A 835 20.15 1.79 1.51
N SER A 836 20.99 2.71 2.00
CA SER A 836 20.67 3.56 3.15
C SER A 836 20.43 5.04 2.81
N SER A 837 20.46 5.41 1.54
CA SER A 837 20.25 6.81 1.13
C SER A 837 19.76 6.98 -0.30
N LYS A 838 20.26 6.19 -1.24
CA LYS A 838 19.91 6.28 -2.66
C LYS A 838 20.17 4.94 -3.36
N ILE A 839 19.34 4.62 -4.35
CA ILE A 839 19.62 3.53 -5.29
C ILE A 839 20.39 4.07 -6.51
N THR A 840 21.46 3.38 -6.88
CA THR A 840 22.14 3.53 -8.17
C THR A 840 21.75 2.33 -9.02
N TYR A 841 21.03 2.55 -10.12
CA TYR A 841 20.64 1.44 -10.99
C TYR A 841 21.80 1.06 -11.91
N ALA A 842 21.82 -0.21 -12.33
CA ALA A 842 22.83 -0.70 -13.27
C ALA A 842 22.78 -0.03 -14.65
N ILE A 843 21.66 0.60 -14.97
CA ILE A 843 21.40 1.32 -16.22
C ILE A 843 21.76 2.82 -16.16
N ASP A 844 22.16 3.33 -14.99
CA ASP A 844 22.55 4.74 -14.81
C ASP A 844 23.95 5.05 -15.37
#